data_AF-A0A950HXJ5-F1
#
_entry.id   AF-A0A950HXJ5-F1
#
_cell.length_a   1.000
_cell.length_b   1.000
_cell.length_c   1.000
_cell.angle_alpha   90.00
_cell.angle_beta   90.00
_cell.angle_gamma   90.00
#
_symmetry.space_group_name_H-M   'P 1'
#
loop_
_entity.id
_entity.type
_entity.pdbx_description
1 polymer ?
#
loop_
_entity_poly.entity_id
_entity_poly.type
_entity_poly.pdbx_seq_one_letter_code
_entity_poly.pdbx_strand_id
1 'polypeptide(L)'
;MSSSKRIVLGAGVAVLFAALAGGGWWWQHRGAGRVGPATAAPLDAKAAAQAAGLQADLRELLLRQRQIVVLMNGRDALAPAQAKQVLAVGQALFHDKLDVEARVAARAQTLLDPKQGGAGLAPLQDSLDYMESAPDLFDADRLAFREALVSLRAALAGDASLPAIKLHKRIGEDLDALDEIERNYDKEISRSFAGLDQRGIVLKREKWDDYLAKLNRLISREQVLKAFGVIVPYDPKDLPQDDTPAEIFGNGLPPKTIALTFDDGPHPVYTDEIVAILKQYGVPGTFFEVGRNLGTLDAQQHAHLLPAAAVSKRLVDEGYAVGNHSFSHAQLNKETGAALEAEVLQTDALLRAVDARRAPIFRFPYGARNAEGLKVLDEAKLRSVMWNVDSLDWADPVPSSVAARVLAEVTKQGRGIVLFHDIHPQAIKALPIVLDRLVADGYRFAAWDGQGFSVKADATAAAAPVTSGYAESWAVVIGIDDYAKWPKLKHAVHDAESVRDALVNRLGFDASHVVLLKNADATRNGILSTFHERFGDGKLQRNDRLFVYYAGHGATRQLPSGREVGYIVPVDADPQDTATDAISMSEVQNVAESLEAKHVFFVMDACFSGLGLTRGGAGNYLRDNARRTARQMLTAGGADQEVADDGPDGHSVFTWTLLQGLAGKADLNGDGLITATELAAYVAPAVASVSLQTPSFGSLPGSQGGDFVFELPAQQEFISGDTTQLGGAAIALNAKIAAAEPAVQPGAPGRPAQVAPVVVKDLAGQDQTIKAPVLAAPSLRQAAQQANDRGLLAYKEKRYADAEAGFTEALKLRPDFAQAANNLGFVYFKQEKYAEAARWFHNAITLDPSRAIAYLNLGDALAKGGDAAHAKDAYKTYLELAPKGSGADYARQQLGDGA
;
A
#
# COMPACT_ATOMS: atom_id res chain seq x y z
N MET A 1 -60.10 3.35 -0.50
CA MET A 1 -60.91 4.36 -1.23
C MET A 1 -60.79 5.70 -0.50
N SER A 2 -61.00 6.81 -1.22
CA SER A 2 -61.02 8.20 -0.73
C SER A 2 -59.81 8.70 0.08
N SER A 3 -58.94 9.46 -0.59
CA SER A 3 -58.18 10.54 0.04
C SER A 3 -58.87 11.87 -0.30
N SER A 4 -59.05 12.74 0.69
CA SER A 4 -59.62 14.08 0.48
C SER A 4 -58.69 15.17 0.98
N LYS A 5 -57.95 15.77 0.04
CA LYS A 5 -57.27 17.06 0.20
C LYS A 5 -58.30 18.19 0.36
N ARG A 6 -57.87 19.36 0.87
CA ARG A 6 -57.95 20.68 0.18
C ARG A 6 -57.18 21.76 0.97
N ILE A 7 -56.21 22.44 0.33
CA ILE A 7 -56.27 23.83 -0.17
C ILE A 7 -56.33 24.85 0.99
N VAL A 8 -55.23 25.49 1.40
CA VAL A 8 -54.39 26.53 0.71
C VAL A 8 -55.00 27.93 0.72
N LEU A 9 -54.42 28.80 1.57
CA LEU A 9 -54.22 30.26 1.49
C LEU A 9 -53.25 30.61 2.64
N GLY A 10 -52.45 31.67 2.67
CA GLY A 10 -52.10 32.70 1.68
C GLY A 10 -51.21 33.79 2.33
N ALA A 11 -50.26 34.35 1.58
CA ALA A 11 -49.44 35.55 1.84
C ALA A 11 -49.13 35.97 3.31
N GLY A 12 -47.86 35.87 3.72
CA GLY A 12 -47.36 36.33 5.03
C GLY A 12 -47.16 37.85 5.18
N VAL A 13 -46.54 38.23 6.30
CA VAL A 13 -45.70 39.44 6.50
C VAL A 13 -44.70 39.14 7.64
N ALA A 14 -43.55 39.82 7.67
CA ALA A 14 -42.44 39.56 8.59
C ALA A 14 -42.63 40.10 10.02
N VAL A 15 -41.90 39.52 10.98
CA VAL A 15 -41.59 40.08 12.30
C VAL A 15 -40.11 39.81 12.61
N LEU A 16 -39.41 40.80 13.19
CA LEU A 16 -38.03 40.66 13.69
C LEU A 16 -37.83 41.59 14.90
N PHE A 17 -37.08 41.12 15.90
CA PHE A 17 -36.81 41.77 17.21
C PHE A 17 -38.06 41.98 18.09
N ALA A 18 -37.99 42.04 19.43
CA ALA A 18 -36.85 42.06 20.36
C ALA A 18 -37.12 41.16 21.60
N ALA A 19 -36.21 41.14 22.58
CA ALA A 19 -36.28 40.27 23.78
C ALA A 19 -36.58 41.05 25.08
N LEU A 20 -37.27 40.40 26.05
CA LEU A 20 -36.77 40.15 27.43
C LEU A 20 -37.80 39.55 28.41
N ALA A 21 -37.31 38.64 29.27
CA ALA A 21 -37.70 38.34 30.67
C ALA A 21 -39.09 37.73 31.08
N GLY A 22 -39.02 36.60 31.81
CA GLY A 22 -40.01 36.11 32.81
C GLY A 22 -41.09 35.13 32.32
N GLY A 23 -41.44 34.03 33.01
CA GLY A 23 -40.85 33.40 34.21
C GLY A 23 -41.67 32.17 34.73
N GLY A 24 -41.01 31.22 35.40
CA GLY A 24 -41.57 29.95 35.95
C GLY A 24 -40.75 28.73 35.49
N TRP A 25 -40.22 27.81 36.32
CA TRP A 25 -40.84 26.90 37.33
C TRP A 25 -41.97 26.07 36.71
N TRP A 26 -41.96 24.73 36.70
CA TRP A 26 -41.14 23.69 37.38
C TRP A 26 -41.19 22.37 36.53
N TRP A 27 -40.56 21.21 36.80
CA TRP A 27 -39.84 20.64 37.96
C TRP A 27 -38.80 19.55 37.54
N GLN A 28 -37.55 19.72 37.97
CA GLN A 28 -36.56 18.73 38.45
C GLN A 28 -36.51 17.27 37.93
N HIS A 29 -35.43 16.93 37.21
CA HIS A 29 -34.74 15.61 37.33
C HIS A 29 -33.30 15.81 37.82
N ARG A 30 -32.71 14.81 38.49
CA ARG A 30 -31.41 14.92 39.17
C ARG A 30 -30.24 14.90 38.19
N GLY A 31 -29.25 15.74 38.44
CA GLY A 31 -28.13 15.97 37.51
C GLY A 31 -27.09 14.86 37.49
N ALA A 32 -26.55 14.60 36.30
CA ALA A 32 -25.19 14.11 36.16
C ALA A 32 -24.22 15.24 36.51
N GLY A 33 -23.19 14.95 37.31
CA GLY A 33 -22.17 15.94 37.66
C GLY A 33 -21.29 16.26 36.45
N ARG A 34 -21.41 17.48 35.91
CA ARG A 34 -20.40 18.00 34.98
C ARG A 34 -19.11 18.24 35.76
N VAL A 35 -18.13 17.37 35.56
CA VAL A 35 -16.72 17.71 35.82
C VAL A 35 -16.42 18.92 34.94
N GLY A 36 -16.12 20.07 35.55
CA GLY A 36 -15.65 21.24 34.81
C GLY A 36 -14.30 20.95 34.16
N PRO A 37 -13.90 21.68 33.10
CA PRO A 37 -12.55 21.53 32.56
C PRO A 37 -11.55 21.79 33.69
N ALA A 38 -10.70 20.80 33.96
CA ALA A 38 -9.63 20.96 34.93
C ALA A 38 -8.72 22.08 34.40
N THR A 39 -8.71 23.22 35.09
CA THR A 39 -7.84 24.34 34.73
C THR A 39 -6.41 23.89 34.88
N ALA A 40 -5.75 23.60 33.76
CA ALA A 40 -4.32 23.30 33.73
C ALA A 40 -3.57 24.43 34.44
N ALA A 41 -2.54 24.08 35.21
CA ALA A 41 -1.65 25.09 35.77
C ALA A 41 -1.09 25.95 34.61
N PRO A 42 -1.03 27.28 34.75
CA PRO A 42 -0.49 28.12 33.68
C PRO A 42 0.94 27.69 33.37
N LEU A 43 1.21 27.40 32.09
CA LEU A 43 2.54 27.04 31.62
C LEU A 43 3.56 28.12 32.04
N ASP A 44 4.78 27.72 32.39
CA ASP A 44 5.84 28.69 32.61
C ASP A 44 6.14 29.45 31.30
N ALA A 45 6.77 30.62 31.42
CA ALA A 45 6.97 31.51 30.28
C ALA A 45 7.84 30.90 29.14
N LYS A 46 8.70 29.92 29.46
CA LYS A 46 9.52 29.19 28.48
C LYS A 46 8.69 28.09 27.80
N ALA A 47 7.94 27.31 28.57
CA ALA A 47 7.02 26.30 28.07
C ALA A 47 5.93 26.91 27.16
N ALA A 48 5.35 28.04 27.57
CA ALA A 48 4.39 28.81 26.77
C ALA A 48 5.02 29.37 25.48
N ALA A 49 6.27 29.85 25.53
CA ALA A 49 6.99 30.32 24.34
C ALA A 49 7.29 29.18 23.35
N GLN A 50 7.60 27.97 23.82
CA GLN A 50 7.80 26.81 22.94
C GLN A 50 6.47 26.31 22.34
N ALA A 51 5.38 26.34 23.09
CA ALA A 51 4.03 26.02 22.59
C ALA A 51 3.59 26.99 21.48
N ALA A 52 3.74 28.30 21.71
CA ALA A 52 3.48 29.33 20.71
C ALA A 52 4.42 29.21 19.49
N GLY A 53 5.69 28.86 19.73
CA GLY A 53 6.67 28.58 18.69
C GLY A 53 6.27 27.40 17.80
N LEU A 54 5.78 26.30 18.38
CA LEU A 54 5.30 25.13 17.64
C LEU A 54 4.11 25.50 16.74
N GLN A 55 3.11 26.22 17.25
CA GLN A 55 2.01 26.69 16.41
C GLN A 55 2.43 27.70 15.33
N ALA A 56 3.48 28.50 15.59
CA ALA A 56 4.02 29.42 14.58
C ALA A 56 4.74 28.66 13.46
N ASP A 57 5.63 27.72 13.79
CA ASP A 57 6.34 26.89 12.82
C ASP A 57 5.35 26.01 12.01
N LEU A 58 4.30 25.45 12.62
CA LEU A 58 3.25 24.73 11.89
C LEU A 58 2.47 25.61 10.90
N ARG A 59 2.22 26.88 11.23
CA ARG A 59 1.60 27.83 10.29
C ARG A 59 2.56 28.24 9.18
N GLU A 60 3.86 28.32 9.46
CA GLU A 60 4.89 28.57 8.46
C GLU A 60 5.08 27.38 7.50
N LEU A 61 5.03 26.15 8.00
CA LEU A 61 5.09 24.90 7.24
C LEU A 61 3.98 24.85 6.18
N LEU A 62 2.74 25.11 6.61
CA LEU A 62 1.59 25.22 5.71
C LEU A 62 1.75 26.38 4.71
N LEU A 63 2.27 27.53 5.16
CA LEU A 63 2.51 28.67 4.26
C LEU A 63 3.52 28.31 3.16
N ARG A 64 4.64 27.66 3.48
CA ARG A 64 5.63 27.20 2.49
C ARG A 64 5.01 26.21 1.51
N GLN A 65 4.26 25.21 1.98
CA GLN A 65 3.56 24.27 1.09
C GLN A 65 2.58 24.98 0.15
N ARG A 66 1.75 25.89 0.66
CA ARG A 66 0.82 26.70 -0.15
C ARG A 66 1.55 27.58 -1.17
N GLN A 67 2.69 28.17 -0.80
CA GLN A 67 3.54 28.96 -1.69
C GLN A 67 4.12 28.09 -2.82
N ILE A 68 4.63 26.89 -2.53
CA ILE A 68 5.13 25.94 -3.54
C ILE A 68 4.03 25.55 -4.54
N VAL A 69 2.84 25.18 -4.05
CA VAL A 69 1.70 24.81 -4.92
C VAL A 69 1.28 25.97 -5.84
N VAL A 70 1.12 27.18 -5.31
CA VAL A 70 0.77 28.37 -6.11
C VAL A 70 1.88 28.74 -7.11
N LEU A 71 3.14 28.56 -6.72
CA LEU A 71 4.28 28.88 -7.57
C LEU A 71 4.40 27.90 -8.75
N MET A 72 4.25 26.59 -8.50
CA MET A 72 4.47 25.52 -9.48
C MET A 72 3.24 25.23 -10.37
N ASN A 73 2.02 25.56 -9.94
CA ASN A 73 0.79 25.30 -10.71
C ASN A 73 0.85 25.85 -12.16
N GLY A 74 0.69 25.00 -13.17
CA GLY A 74 0.71 25.43 -14.58
C GLY A 74 2.04 26.06 -15.03
N ARG A 75 3.16 25.75 -14.36
CA ARG A 75 4.53 26.18 -14.74
C ARG A 75 4.82 25.95 -16.22
N ASP A 76 4.34 24.85 -16.78
CA ASP A 76 4.69 24.40 -18.13
C ASP A 76 4.01 25.23 -19.24
N ALA A 77 3.10 26.14 -18.89
CA ALA A 77 2.54 27.16 -19.77
C ALA A 77 3.31 28.51 -19.73
N LEU A 78 4.38 28.63 -18.91
CA LEU A 78 5.18 29.84 -18.78
C LEU A 78 6.32 29.89 -19.81
N ALA A 79 6.83 31.10 -20.08
CA ALA A 79 8.06 31.24 -20.87
C ALA A 79 9.26 30.58 -20.16
N PRO A 80 10.21 29.93 -20.86
CA PRO A 80 11.26 29.12 -20.23
C PRO A 80 12.07 29.80 -19.13
N ALA A 81 12.38 31.10 -19.27
CA ALA A 81 13.07 31.88 -18.24
C ALA A 81 12.23 32.05 -16.97
N GLN A 82 10.92 32.26 -17.11
CA GLN A 82 9.97 32.34 -15.99
C GLN A 82 9.77 30.95 -15.35
N ALA A 83 9.69 29.88 -16.16
CA ALA A 83 9.62 28.52 -15.66
C ALA A 83 10.86 28.12 -14.83
N LYS A 84 12.07 28.54 -15.25
CA LYS A 84 13.30 28.38 -14.45
C LYS A 84 13.24 29.18 -13.14
N GLN A 85 12.83 30.45 -13.19
CA GLN A 85 12.72 31.29 -12.00
C GLN A 85 11.72 30.71 -10.99
N VAL A 86 10.58 30.20 -11.48
CA VAL A 86 9.57 29.48 -10.70
C VAL A 86 10.15 28.23 -10.05
N LEU A 87 10.92 27.42 -10.79
CA LEU A 87 11.57 26.21 -10.25
C LEU A 87 12.58 26.55 -9.15
N ALA A 88 13.49 27.51 -9.38
CA ALA A 88 14.53 27.87 -8.42
C ALA A 88 13.98 28.47 -7.12
N VAL A 89 12.94 29.31 -7.20
CA VAL A 89 12.25 29.83 -6.01
C VAL A 89 11.43 28.73 -5.32
N GLY A 90 10.87 27.77 -6.08
CA GLY A 90 10.19 26.59 -5.53
C GLY A 90 11.13 25.70 -4.72
N GLN A 91 12.33 25.41 -5.24
CA GLN A 91 13.35 24.64 -4.52
C GLN A 91 13.82 25.39 -3.25
N ALA A 92 13.99 26.71 -3.30
CA ALA A 92 14.33 27.50 -2.11
C ALA A 92 13.23 27.44 -1.04
N LEU A 93 11.96 27.66 -1.42
CA LEU A 93 10.79 27.52 -0.54
C LEU A 93 10.65 26.12 0.07
N PHE A 94 11.08 25.09 -0.65
CA PHE A 94 11.08 23.71 -0.19
C PHE A 94 12.18 23.43 0.85
N HIS A 95 13.36 24.05 0.73
CA HIS A 95 14.39 23.92 1.76
C HIS A 95 14.05 24.73 3.02
N ASP A 96 13.49 25.93 2.84
CA ASP A 96 12.80 26.66 3.91
C ASP A 96 11.77 25.76 4.63
N LYS A 97 11.00 24.95 3.89
CA LYS A 97 10.00 24.00 4.43
C LYS A 97 10.67 22.90 5.26
N LEU A 98 11.71 22.24 4.76
CA LEU A 98 12.46 21.22 5.49
C LEU A 98 13.06 21.78 6.80
N ASP A 99 13.63 22.99 6.76
CA ASP A 99 14.13 23.66 7.96
C ASP A 99 13.01 24.01 8.96
N VAL A 100 11.76 24.22 8.49
CA VAL A 100 10.58 24.36 9.38
C VAL A 100 10.19 23.01 9.98
N GLU A 101 10.18 21.92 9.20
CA GLU A 101 9.88 20.57 9.70
C GLU A 101 10.88 20.13 10.79
N ALA A 102 12.17 20.42 10.58
CA ALA A 102 13.21 20.21 11.59
C ALA A 102 12.95 21.02 12.87
N ARG A 103 12.49 22.28 12.77
CA ARG A 103 12.09 23.09 13.94
C ARG A 103 10.88 22.51 14.65
N VAL A 104 9.86 22.06 13.92
CA VAL A 104 8.66 21.42 14.47
C VAL A 104 9.04 20.17 15.27
N ALA A 105 9.86 19.29 14.70
CA ALA A 105 10.36 18.09 15.37
C ALA A 105 11.18 18.42 16.63
N ALA A 106 12.12 19.36 16.55
CA ALA A 106 12.96 19.77 17.68
C ALA A 106 12.14 20.42 18.81
N ARG A 107 11.13 21.25 18.49
CA ARG A 107 10.22 21.81 19.50
C ARG A 107 9.33 20.76 20.14
N ALA A 108 8.80 19.81 19.36
CA ALA A 108 8.02 18.70 19.90
C ALA A 108 8.82 17.90 20.93
N GLN A 109 10.07 17.54 20.61
CA GLN A 109 10.99 16.89 21.56
C GLN A 109 11.27 17.77 22.79
N THR A 110 11.49 19.07 22.60
CA THR A 110 11.72 20.03 23.71
C THR A 110 10.48 20.17 24.63
N LEU A 111 9.27 20.09 24.07
CA LEU A 111 8.01 20.15 24.82
C LEU A 111 7.73 18.86 25.60
N LEU A 112 8.22 17.72 25.11
CA LEU A 112 8.11 16.41 25.75
C LEU A 112 9.18 16.16 26.83
N ASP A 113 10.40 16.69 26.70
CA ASP A 113 11.47 16.49 27.69
C ASP A 113 11.28 17.35 28.96
N PRO A 114 10.97 16.75 30.14
CA PRO A 114 10.79 17.51 31.37
C PRO A 114 12.08 18.22 31.83
N LYS A 115 13.26 17.72 31.45
CA LYS A 115 14.56 18.30 31.82
C LYS A 115 14.85 19.60 31.09
N GLN A 116 14.21 19.83 29.95
CA GLN A 116 14.35 21.05 29.16
C GLN A 116 13.30 22.11 29.47
N GLY A 117 12.40 21.87 30.45
CA GLY A 117 11.25 22.74 30.72
C GLY A 117 10.11 22.50 29.72
N GLY A 118 9.89 21.23 29.37
CA GLY A 118 8.77 20.82 28.53
C GLY A 118 7.41 21.07 29.18
N ALA A 119 6.42 21.41 28.37
CA ALA A 119 5.03 21.60 28.78
C ALA A 119 4.25 20.27 28.96
N GLY A 120 4.87 19.15 28.58
CA GLY A 120 4.17 17.88 28.41
C GLY A 120 3.27 17.88 27.18
N LEU A 121 2.23 17.05 27.23
CA LEU A 121 1.43 16.67 26.06
C LEU A 121 0.40 17.72 25.60
N ALA A 122 0.07 18.72 26.44
CA ALA A 122 -1.04 19.63 26.15
C ALA A 122 -0.81 20.50 24.89
N PRO A 123 0.36 21.15 24.66
CA PRO A 123 0.59 21.90 23.42
C PRO A 123 0.62 21.05 22.15
N LEU A 124 0.83 19.74 22.28
CA LEU A 124 0.71 18.81 21.16
C LEU A 124 -0.77 18.56 20.84
N GLN A 125 -1.63 18.43 21.85
CA GLN A 125 -3.09 18.38 21.66
C GLN A 125 -3.61 19.66 20.99
N ASP A 126 -3.21 20.84 21.47
CA ASP A 126 -3.54 22.14 20.83
C ASP A 126 -3.05 22.24 19.37
N SER A 127 -2.01 21.49 19.00
CA SER A 127 -1.44 21.46 17.66
C SER A 127 -2.19 20.50 16.73
N LEU A 128 -2.62 19.34 17.22
CA LEU A 128 -3.48 18.40 16.46
C LEU A 128 -4.88 18.97 16.26
N ASP A 129 -5.47 19.58 17.30
CA ASP A 129 -6.75 20.30 17.22
C ASP A 129 -6.74 21.36 16.09
N TYR A 130 -5.60 22.03 15.88
CA TYR A 130 -5.39 22.93 14.73
C TYR A 130 -5.35 22.18 13.39
N MET A 131 -4.53 21.12 13.26
CA MET A 131 -4.42 20.34 12.00
C MET A 131 -5.75 19.72 11.57
N GLU A 132 -6.50 19.16 12.51
CA GLU A 132 -7.79 18.52 12.28
C GLU A 132 -8.88 19.56 11.99
N SER A 133 -9.11 20.49 12.92
CA SER A 133 -10.39 21.22 13.02
C SER A 133 -10.38 22.68 12.61
N ALA A 134 -9.21 23.26 12.30
CA ALA A 134 -9.13 24.68 11.99
C ALA A 134 -9.97 25.03 10.74
N PRO A 135 -10.89 26.01 10.83
CA PRO A 135 -11.95 26.19 9.84
C PRO A 135 -11.46 26.76 8.49
N ASP A 136 -10.22 27.24 8.43
CA ASP A 136 -9.55 27.76 7.23
C ASP A 136 -8.74 26.70 6.45
N LEU A 137 -8.62 25.46 6.97
CA LEU A 137 -7.95 24.35 6.31
C LEU A 137 -8.90 23.58 5.37
N PHE A 138 -8.46 23.40 4.12
CA PHE A 138 -9.02 22.41 3.19
C PHE A 138 -8.30 21.07 3.39
N ASP A 139 -8.84 19.95 2.89
CA ASP A 139 -8.22 18.64 3.11
C ASP A 139 -6.82 18.54 2.48
N ALA A 140 -6.61 19.15 1.30
CA ALA A 140 -5.28 19.29 0.68
C ALA A 140 -4.28 20.15 1.50
N ASP A 141 -4.76 21.06 2.36
CA ASP A 141 -3.87 21.80 3.28
C ASP A 141 -3.28 20.86 4.35
N ARG A 142 -4.01 19.80 4.74
CA ARG A 142 -3.63 18.90 5.84
C ARG A 142 -2.49 17.96 5.49
N LEU A 143 -2.34 17.62 4.21
CA LEU A 143 -1.20 16.87 3.68
C LEU A 143 0.15 17.56 3.99
N ALA A 144 0.18 18.89 4.18
CA ALA A 144 1.37 19.63 4.58
C ALA A 144 1.92 19.23 5.96
N PHE A 145 1.12 18.58 6.80
CA PHE A 145 1.50 18.18 8.17
C PHE A 145 1.98 16.73 8.28
N ARG A 146 2.05 15.96 7.19
CA ARG A 146 2.38 14.52 7.23
C ARG A 146 3.69 14.24 7.99
N GLU A 147 4.80 14.85 7.60
CA GLU A 147 6.10 14.59 8.24
C GLU A 147 6.20 15.17 9.66
N ALA A 148 5.43 16.23 9.95
CA ALA A 148 5.25 16.72 11.32
C ALA A 148 4.51 15.70 12.21
N LEU A 149 3.45 15.07 11.70
CA LEU A 149 2.72 14.00 12.38
C LEU A 149 3.58 12.74 12.56
N VAL A 150 4.34 12.33 11.55
CA VAL A 150 5.31 11.22 11.65
C VAL A 150 6.36 11.52 12.75
N SER A 151 6.91 12.74 12.75
CA SER A 151 7.88 13.19 13.75
C SER A 151 7.30 13.25 15.17
N LEU A 152 6.06 13.73 15.31
CA LEU A 152 5.32 13.76 16.58
C LEU A 152 5.07 12.33 17.09
N ARG A 153 4.63 11.41 16.23
CA ARG A 153 4.43 10.00 16.59
C ARG A 153 5.71 9.33 17.07
N ALA A 154 6.81 9.55 16.36
CA ALA A 154 8.13 9.04 16.74
C ALA A 154 8.63 9.62 18.09
N ALA A 155 8.41 10.91 18.34
CA ALA A 155 8.78 11.54 19.61
C ALA A 155 7.96 11.02 20.81
N LEU A 156 6.72 10.57 20.57
CA LEU A 156 5.83 9.99 21.60
C LEU A 156 6.11 8.50 21.89
N ALA A 157 6.76 7.77 20.98
CA ALA A 157 6.95 6.32 21.10
C ALA A 157 7.76 5.89 22.34
N GLY A 158 8.54 6.79 22.94
CA GLY A 158 9.26 6.55 24.19
C GLY A 158 8.47 6.82 25.48
N ASP A 159 7.28 7.42 25.40
CA ASP A 159 6.44 7.76 26.55
C ASP A 159 5.31 6.72 26.72
N ALA A 160 5.53 5.78 27.65
CA ALA A 160 4.57 4.75 28.00
C ALA A 160 3.39 5.25 28.87
N SER A 161 3.22 6.56 29.06
CA SER A 161 2.06 7.11 29.76
C SER A 161 0.80 7.01 28.89
N LEU A 162 -0.31 6.59 29.51
CA LEU A 162 -1.61 6.47 28.85
C LEU A 162 -2.04 7.72 28.04
N PRO A 163 -1.80 8.97 28.50
CA PRO A 163 -2.10 10.16 27.68
C PRO A 163 -1.23 10.27 26.42
N ALA A 164 0.06 9.89 26.48
CA ALA A 164 0.92 9.85 25.30
C ALA A 164 0.52 8.73 24.34
N ILE A 165 0.16 7.56 24.85
CA ILE A 165 -0.34 6.43 24.06
C ILE A 165 -1.64 6.79 23.32
N LYS A 166 -2.57 7.49 23.98
CA LYS A 166 -3.79 8.03 23.34
C LYS A 166 -3.46 9.05 22.24
N LEU A 167 -2.42 9.86 22.44
CA LEU A 167 -1.95 10.84 21.46
C LEU A 167 -1.25 10.17 20.26
N HIS A 168 -0.42 9.15 20.49
CA HIS A 168 0.19 8.30 19.47
C HIS A 168 -0.89 7.61 18.61
N LYS A 169 -1.95 7.11 19.25
CA LYS A 169 -3.11 6.52 18.56
C LYS A 169 -3.84 7.55 17.68
N ARG A 170 -4.15 8.74 18.23
CA ARG A 170 -4.77 9.86 17.49
C ARG A 170 -3.97 10.20 16.22
N ILE A 171 -2.66 10.41 16.37
CA ILE A 171 -1.76 10.70 15.24
C ILE A 171 -1.68 9.54 14.24
N GLY A 172 -1.84 8.29 14.67
CA GLY A 172 -2.01 7.15 13.78
C GLY A 172 -3.28 7.26 12.93
N GLU A 173 -4.42 7.50 13.58
CA GLU A 173 -5.73 7.71 12.93
C GLU A 173 -5.71 8.92 11.97
N ASP A 174 -5.00 10.01 12.32
CA ASP A 174 -4.80 11.17 11.45
C ASP A 174 -3.91 10.87 10.23
N LEU A 175 -2.84 10.07 10.40
CA LEU A 175 -1.96 9.65 9.30
C LEU A 175 -2.68 8.71 8.32
N ASP A 176 -3.52 7.80 8.82
CA ASP A 176 -4.37 6.93 8.00
C ASP A 176 -5.43 7.75 7.24
N ALA A 177 -5.96 8.82 7.85
CA ALA A 177 -6.85 9.79 7.20
C ALA A 177 -6.13 10.66 6.15
N LEU A 178 -4.89 11.09 6.38
CA LEU A 178 -4.07 11.76 5.35
C LEU A 178 -3.80 10.83 4.15
N ASP A 179 -3.57 9.55 4.43
CA ASP A 179 -3.45 8.51 3.41
C ASP A 179 -4.75 8.31 2.62
N GLU A 180 -5.93 8.47 3.24
CA GLU A 180 -7.20 8.47 2.51
C GLU A 180 -7.40 9.76 1.70
N ILE A 181 -7.02 10.92 2.23
CA ILE A 181 -7.03 12.21 1.51
C ILE A 181 -6.15 12.13 0.26
N GLU A 182 -4.94 11.57 0.37
CA GLU A 182 -4.02 11.34 -0.76
C GLU A 182 -4.69 10.44 -1.82
N ARG A 183 -5.18 9.25 -1.42
CA ARG A 183 -5.92 8.33 -2.31
C ARG A 183 -7.17 8.97 -2.94
N ASN A 184 -7.86 9.86 -2.22
CA ASN A 184 -9.07 10.50 -2.69
C ASN A 184 -8.79 11.65 -3.68
N TYR A 185 -7.66 12.36 -3.59
CA TYR A 185 -7.24 13.31 -4.63
C TYR A 185 -6.71 12.62 -5.89
N ASP A 186 -5.93 11.53 -5.78
CA ASP A 186 -5.57 10.67 -6.92
C ASP A 186 -6.83 10.13 -7.64
N LYS A 187 -7.86 9.75 -6.86
CA LYS A 187 -9.17 9.38 -7.40
C LYS A 187 -9.90 10.56 -8.04
N GLU A 188 -9.96 11.76 -7.44
CA GLU A 188 -10.67 12.91 -8.05
C GLU A 188 -10.08 13.37 -9.39
N ILE A 189 -8.78 13.19 -9.63
CA ILE A 189 -8.16 13.39 -10.95
C ILE A 189 -8.74 12.41 -12.01
N SER A 190 -9.34 11.31 -11.57
CA SER A 190 -9.82 10.20 -12.41
C SER A 190 -11.35 10.01 -12.45
N ARG A 191 -12.08 10.28 -11.35
CA ARG A 191 -13.56 10.24 -11.16
C ARG A 191 -13.95 10.65 -9.71
N SER A 192 -15.13 11.28 -9.51
CA SER A 192 -15.54 11.86 -8.21
C SER A 192 -16.58 11.04 -7.42
N PHE A 193 -16.55 11.16 -6.08
CA PHE A 193 -17.49 10.60 -5.06
C PHE A 193 -17.50 9.05 -4.89
N ALA A 194 -17.85 8.43 -3.75
CA ALA A 194 -17.87 8.71 -2.28
C ALA A 194 -18.36 7.41 -1.56
N GLY A 195 -18.19 7.11 -0.26
CA GLY A 195 -17.56 7.78 0.90
C GLY A 195 -18.19 7.26 2.23
N LEU A 196 -17.43 7.11 3.33
CA LEU A 196 -17.91 6.56 4.63
C LEU A 196 -17.23 7.24 5.86
N ASP A 197 -17.86 7.14 7.03
CA ASP A 197 -17.37 7.74 8.29
C ASP A 197 -16.12 7.04 8.88
N GLN A 198 -15.09 7.83 9.21
CA GLN A 198 -14.02 7.46 10.14
C GLN A 198 -13.94 8.46 11.30
N ARG A 199 -13.05 8.23 12.28
CA ARG A 199 -12.74 9.19 13.36
C ARG A 199 -11.25 9.50 13.34
N GLY A 200 -10.93 10.78 13.52
CA GLY A 200 -9.82 11.46 12.84
C GLY A 200 -10.41 12.59 12.00
N ILE A 201 -9.56 13.39 11.35
CA ILE A 201 -9.88 14.55 10.48
C ILE A 201 -11.27 14.50 9.84
N VAL A 202 -12.14 15.48 10.14
CA VAL A 202 -13.46 15.62 9.48
C VAL A 202 -13.26 16.16 8.06
N LEU A 203 -13.22 15.23 7.09
CA LEU A 203 -13.16 15.48 5.65
C LEU A 203 -14.18 16.54 5.21
N LYS A 204 -13.68 17.64 4.67
CA LYS A 204 -14.47 18.80 4.21
C LYS A 204 -14.41 19.00 2.69
N ARG A 205 -14.00 17.95 1.96
CA ARG A 205 -13.97 17.76 0.50
C ARG A 205 -14.34 18.99 -0.36
N GLU A 206 -13.32 19.75 -0.74
CA GLU A 206 -13.36 20.70 -1.84
C GLU A 206 -12.60 20.17 -3.07
N LYS A 207 -13.07 20.48 -4.28
CA LYS A 207 -12.40 20.06 -5.53
C LYS A 207 -11.02 20.70 -5.66
N TRP A 208 -10.13 20.05 -6.42
CA TRP A 208 -8.81 20.59 -6.74
C TRP A 208 -8.84 22.01 -7.37
N ASP A 209 -9.75 22.26 -8.31
CA ASP A 209 -9.91 23.60 -8.90
C ASP A 209 -10.38 24.65 -7.89
N ASP A 210 -11.26 24.29 -6.95
CA ASP A 210 -11.74 25.17 -5.88
C ASP A 210 -10.63 25.46 -4.85
N TYR A 211 -9.76 24.47 -4.58
CA TYR A 211 -8.55 24.65 -3.77
C TYR A 211 -7.56 25.61 -4.45
N LEU A 212 -7.24 25.42 -5.72
CA LEU A 212 -6.39 26.34 -6.48
C LEU A 212 -7.02 27.74 -6.56
N ALA A 213 -8.34 27.85 -6.74
CA ALA A 213 -9.05 29.13 -6.73
C ALA A 213 -9.03 29.84 -5.36
N LYS A 214 -9.03 29.09 -4.24
CA LYS A 214 -8.75 29.61 -2.89
C LYS A 214 -7.31 30.10 -2.78
N LEU A 215 -6.33 29.27 -3.11
CA LEU A 215 -4.92 29.61 -2.93
C LEU A 215 -4.51 30.86 -3.74
N ASN A 216 -4.97 30.98 -4.99
CA ASN A 216 -4.75 32.15 -5.85
C ASN A 216 -5.36 33.46 -5.31
N ARG A 217 -6.26 33.42 -4.31
CA ARG A 217 -6.78 34.61 -3.59
C ARG A 217 -5.97 34.95 -2.35
N LEU A 218 -5.25 33.98 -1.78
CA LEU A 218 -4.45 34.12 -0.57
C LEU A 218 -2.99 34.47 -0.85
N ILE A 219 -2.45 33.97 -1.97
CA ILE A 219 -1.05 34.08 -2.37
C ILE A 219 -1.02 34.33 -3.88
N SER A 220 -0.28 35.34 -4.34
CA SER A 220 -0.01 35.52 -5.78
C SER A 220 1.39 35.05 -6.16
N ARG A 221 1.53 34.44 -7.35
CA ARG A 221 2.83 34.02 -7.90
C ARG A 221 3.81 35.19 -7.99
N GLU A 222 3.33 36.38 -8.38
CA GLU A 222 4.15 37.59 -8.45
C GLU A 222 4.67 38.00 -7.07
N GLN A 223 3.83 37.93 -6.02
CA GLN A 223 4.24 38.23 -4.65
C GLN A 223 5.31 37.24 -4.15
N VAL A 224 5.16 35.94 -4.44
CA VAL A 224 6.16 34.93 -4.08
C VAL A 224 7.49 35.19 -4.82
N LEU A 225 7.46 35.35 -6.14
CA LEU A 225 8.65 35.65 -6.95
C LEU A 225 9.34 36.96 -6.54
N LYS A 226 8.57 37.95 -6.07
CA LYS A 226 9.08 39.24 -5.58
C LYS A 226 9.65 39.18 -4.16
N ALA A 227 9.04 38.39 -3.27
CA ALA A 227 9.49 38.24 -1.88
C ALA A 227 10.80 37.46 -1.78
N PHE A 228 10.98 36.43 -2.61
CA PHE A 228 12.16 35.55 -2.57
C PHE A 228 13.31 35.99 -3.50
N GLY A 229 13.07 37.00 -4.36
CA GLY A 229 14.11 37.84 -4.97
C GLY A 229 14.87 37.23 -6.16
N VAL A 230 14.93 37.98 -7.26
CA VAL A 230 15.77 37.60 -8.41
C VAL A 230 17.23 37.92 -8.15
N ILE A 231 17.98 36.91 -7.71
CA ILE A 231 19.23 36.59 -8.38
C ILE A 231 18.97 35.26 -9.11
N VAL A 232 18.79 35.31 -10.43
CA VAL A 232 18.90 34.12 -11.27
C VAL A 232 20.35 34.06 -11.75
N PRO A 233 21.19 33.19 -11.18
CA PRO A 233 22.43 32.85 -11.84
C PRO A 233 22.08 32.04 -13.10
N TYR A 234 22.49 32.59 -14.25
CA TYR A 234 22.67 31.89 -15.52
C TYR A 234 21.40 31.58 -16.38
N ASP A 235 21.49 31.67 -17.71
CA ASP A 235 20.53 31.05 -18.66
C ASP A 235 21.07 29.65 -19.03
N PRO A 236 20.33 28.54 -18.82
CA PRO A 236 20.80 27.19 -19.14
C PRO A 236 21.21 26.93 -20.59
N LYS A 237 20.95 27.86 -21.52
CA LYS A 237 21.44 27.82 -22.90
C LYS A 237 22.92 28.13 -23.06
N ASP A 238 23.51 28.89 -22.15
CA ASP A 238 24.90 29.33 -22.25
C ASP A 238 25.90 28.26 -21.75
N LEU A 239 25.39 27.21 -21.07
CA LEU A 239 26.18 26.11 -20.51
C LEU A 239 26.09 24.90 -21.45
N PRO A 240 27.22 24.27 -21.80
CA PRO A 240 27.19 22.94 -22.39
C PRO A 240 26.46 21.97 -21.46
N GLN A 241 25.38 21.37 -21.97
CA GLN A 241 24.70 20.24 -21.32
C GLN A 241 25.24 18.90 -21.84
N ASP A 242 26.25 18.94 -22.71
CA ASP A 242 27.01 17.77 -23.15
C ASP A 242 27.91 17.25 -22.02
N ASP A 243 28.09 15.93 -21.95
CA ASP A 243 28.97 15.33 -20.95
C ASP A 243 30.44 15.67 -21.24
N THR A 244 31.18 16.08 -20.21
CA THR A 244 32.60 16.46 -20.27
C THR A 244 33.41 15.63 -19.26
N PRO A 245 34.76 15.62 -19.32
CA PRO A 245 35.57 14.92 -18.32
C PRO A 245 35.39 15.42 -16.87
N ALA A 246 34.90 16.65 -16.68
CA ALA A 246 34.66 17.27 -15.38
C ALA A 246 33.20 17.17 -14.92
N GLU A 247 32.25 17.10 -15.85
CA GLU A 247 30.81 17.24 -15.59
C GLU A 247 29.95 16.29 -16.42
N ILE A 248 29.00 15.61 -15.77
CA ILE A 248 28.13 14.59 -16.39
C ILE A 248 26.67 14.97 -16.20
N PHE A 249 25.93 15.12 -17.29
CA PHE A 249 24.48 15.40 -17.33
C PHE A 249 23.65 14.17 -17.73
N GLY A 250 24.27 13.19 -18.41
CA GLY A 250 23.63 11.96 -18.89
C GLY A 250 23.25 11.96 -20.37
N ASN A 251 23.60 13.01 -21.11
CA ASN A 251 23.28 13.12 -22.54
C ASN A 251 24.19 12.22 -23.41
N GLY A 252 25.40 11.91 -22.96
CA GLY A 252 26.33 10.96 -23.57
C GLY A 252 26.06 9.49 -23.26
N LEU A 253 25.07 9.18 -22.41
CA LEU A 253 24.64 7.80 -22.16
C LEU A 253 24.22 7.09 -23.46
N PRO A 254 24.32 5.75 -23.57
CA PRO A 254 23.79 5.03 -24.72
C PRO A 254 22.25 5.16 -24.83
N PRO A 255 21.65 4.95 -26.02
CA PRO A 255 20.19 4.92 -26.16
C PRO A 255 19.52 3.92 -25.21
N LYS A 256 18.32 4.26 -24.72
CA LYS A 256 17.58 3.49 -23.71
C LYS A 256 18.43 3.12 -22.50
N THR A 257 19.10 4.11 -21.92
CA THR A 257 19.92 3.94 -20.70
C THR A 257 19.59 5.01 -19.68
N ILE A 258 19.38 4.59 -18.43
CA ILE A 258 19.04 5.44 -17.29
C ILE A 258 20.04 5.22 -16.16
N ALA A 259 20.52 6.28 -15.53
CA ALA A 259 21.10 6.21 -14.18
C ALA A 259 20.07 6.77 -13.18
N LEU A 260 19.85 6.05 -12.09
CA LEU A 260 18.98 6.46 -10.99
C LEU A 260 19.84 7.11 -9.91
N THR A 261 19.52 8.35 -9.57
CA THR A 261 20.26 9.14 -8.59
C THR A 261 19.34 9.66 -7.49
N PHE A 262 19.79 9.55 -6.24
CA PHE A 262 19.03 9.86 -5.04
C PHE A 262 19.80 10.87 -4.19
N ASP A 263 19.21 12.02 -3.90
CA ASP A 263 19.86 13.11 -3.18
C ASP A 263 19.31 13.27 -1.74
N ASP A 264 20.02 14.05 -0.93
CA ASP A 264 19.74 14.44 0.46
C ASP A 264 19.90 13.38 1.58
N GLY A 265 20.23 12.15 1.25
CA GLY A 265 20.46 11.07 2.22
C GLY A 265 21.69 11.21 3.14
N PRO A 266 21.97 10.19 3.97
CA PRO A 266 21.15 9.00 4.20
C PRO A 266 19.94 9.28 5.10
N HIS A 267 18.79 8.70 4.76
CA HIS A 267 17.61 8.67 5.62
C HIS A 267 17.47 7.29 6.31
N PRO A 268 17.29 7.21 7.65
CA PRO A 268 17.37 5.94 8.40
C PRO A 268 16.24 4.92 8.15
N VAL A 269 15.30 5.22 7.24
CA VAL A 269 14.20 4.31 6.85
C VAL A 269 14.06 4.27 5.33
N TYR A 270 13.77 5.43 4.73
CA TYR A 270 13.44 5.56 3.32
C TYR A 270 14.58 5.13 2.37
N THR A 271 15.84 5.36 2.73
CA THR A 271 16.99 4.86 1.95
C THR A 271 17.01 3.33 1.87
N ASP A 272 16.79 2.62 2.99
CA ASP A 272 16.72 1.14 2.98
C ASP A 272 15.49 0.63 2.21
N GLU A 273 14.34 1.33 2.24
CA GLU A 273 13.16 0.97 1.42
C GLU A 273 13.41 1.21 -0.09
N ILE A 274 14.06 2.30 -0.48
CA ILE A 274 14.50 2.54 -1.86
C ILE A 274 15.49 1.47 -2.31
N VAL A 275 16.48 1.14 -1.48
CA VAL A 275 17.44 0.06 -1.74
C VAL A 275 16.74 -1.29 -1.90
N ALA A 276 15.71 -1.59 -1.09
CA ALA A 276 14.92 -2.81 -1.24
C ALA A 276 14.21 -2.87 -2.61
N ILE A 277 13.64 -1.76 -3.07
CA ILE A 277 13.07 -1.63 -4.42
C ILE A 277 14.16 -1.82 -5.48
N LEU A 278 15.28 -1.09 -5.40
CA LEU A 278 16.38 -1.21 -6.38
C LEU A 278 16.90 -2.65 -6.49
N LYS A 279 17.04 -3.38 -5.38
CA LYS A 279 17.39 -4.82 -5.36
C LYS A 279 16.35 -5.70 -6.05
N GLN A 280 15.07 -5.45 -5.81
CA GLN A 280 13.95 -6.23 -6.36
C GLN A 280 13.89 -6.15 -7.89
N TYR A 281 14.17 -4.96 -8.43
CA TYR A 281 14.34 -4.72 -9.87
C TYR A 281 15.78 -4.98 -10.36
N GLY A 282 16.72 -5.38 -9.49
CA GLY A 282 18.13 -5.62 -9.81
C GLY A 282 18.83 -4.45 -10.50
N VAL A 283 18.42 -3.22 -10.18
CA VAL A 283 18.94 -1.99 -10.78
C VAL A 283 19.98 -1.33 -9.88
N PRO A 284 21.06 -0.76 -10.45
CA PRO A 284 21.96 0.11 -9.73
C PRO A 284 21.27 1.44 -9.35
N GLY A 285 21.79 2.06 -8.29
CA GLY A 285 21.49 3.42 -7.88
C GLY A 285 22.76 4.15 -7.47
N THR A 286 22.70 5.47 -7.34
CA THR A 286 23.78 6.30 -6.83
C THR A 286 23.20 7.35 -5.88
N PHE A 287 23.75 7.45 -4.68
CA PHE A 287 23.22 8.24 -3.59
C PHE A 287 24.17 9.42 -3.32
N PHE A 288 23.68 10.66 -3.32
CA PHE A 288 24.44 11.86 -3.02
C PHE A 288 24.08 12.34 -1.62
N GLU A 289 24.98 12.11 -0.66
CA GLU A 289 24.72 12.29 0.76
C GLU A 289 25.21 13.66 1.27
N VAL A 290 24.42 14.27 2.16
CA VAL A 290 24.71 15.57 2.75
C VAL A 290 25.47 15.39 4.06
N GLY A 291 26.64 16.05 4.20
CA GLY A 291 27.59 15.78 5.28
C GLY A 291 27.05 15.89 6.70
N ARG A 292 26.14 16.85 6.98
CA ARG A 292 25.49 17.00 8.30
C ARG A 292 24.70 15.76 8.75
N ASN A 293 24.24 14.93 7.81
CA ASN A 293 23.52 13.68 8.10
C ASN A 293 24.49 12.55 8.48
N LEU A 294 25.74 12.63 8.04
CA LEU A 294 26.79 11.63 8.27
C LEU A 294 27.54 11.85 9.59
N GLY A 295 27.82 13.10 9.96
CA GLY A 295 28.61 13.40 11.15
C GLY A 295 29.22 14.80 11.18
N THR A 296 30.24 14.94 12.02
CA THR A 296 31.02 16.17 12.17
C THR A 296 32.52 15.87 12.20
N LEU A 297 33.36 16.86 11.86
CA LEU A 297 34.80 16.78 12.01
C LEU A 297 35.26 17.55 13.26
N ASP A 298 36.27 17.05 13.96
CA ASP A 298 36.95 17.80 15.02
C ASP A 298 37.96 18.83 14.46
N ALA A 299 38.58 19.60 15.35
CA ALA A 299 39.60 20.60 14.99
C ALA A 299 40.92 19.99 14.45
N GLN A 300 41.03 18.67 14.46
CA GLN A 300 42.15 17.87 13.93
C GLN A 300 41.74 17.08 12.67
N GLN A 301 40.50 17.25 12.20
CA GLN A 301 39.88 16.56 11.05
C GLN A 301 39.62 15.05 11.23
N HIS A 302 39.47 14.58 12.48
CA HIS A 302 38.90 13.26 12.75
C HIS A 302 37.37 13.29 12.62
N ALA A 303 36.79 12.21 12.11
CA ALA A 303 35.34 12.09 11.92
C ALA A 303 34.62 11.50 13.15
N HIS A 304 33.57 12.19 13.57
CA HIS A 304 32.56 11.70 14.51
C HIS A 304 31.29 11.38 13.74
N LEU A 305 31.10 10.10 13.39
CA LEU A 305 29.96 9.63 12.61
C LEU A 305 28.69 9.46 13.45
N LEU A 306 27.55 9.82 12.86
CA LEU A 306 26.21 9.59 13.40
C LEU A 306 25.71 8.16 13.09
N PRO A 307 24.72 7.63 13.82
CA PRO A 307 24.13 6.32 13.52
C PRO A 307 23.60 6.18 12.08
N ALA A 308 23.15 7.28 11.45
CA ALA A 308 22.68 7.29 10.07
C ALA A 308 23.77 6.91 9.06
N ALA A 309 25.06 7.18 9.34
CA ALA A 309 26.17 6.78 8.48
C ALA A 309 26.34 5.24 8.35
N ALA A 310 25.68 4.46 9.20
CA ALA A 310 25.59 3.01 9.03
C ALA A 310 24.74 2.60 7.80
N VAL A 311 23.82 3.47 7.34
CA VAL A 311 23.07 3.30 6.08
C VAL A 311 24.03 3.45 4.90
N SER A 312 24.79 4.56 4.87
CA SER A 312 25.84 4.86 3.89
C SER A 312 26.85 3.73 3.75
N LYS A 313 27.25 3.12 4.88
CA LYS A 313 28.11 1.94 4.84
C LYS A 313 27.41 0.72 4.19
N ARG A 314 26.14 0.45 4.49
CA ARG A 314 25.37 -0.61 3.80
C ARG A 314 25.34 -0.38 2.28
N LEU A 315 25.07 0.84 1.83
CA LEU A 315 25.07 1.19 0.40
C LEU A 315 26.38 0.76 -0.29
N VAL A 316 27.52 1.11 0.29
CA VAL A 316 28.85 0.76 -0.27
C VAL A 316 29.17 -0.73 -0.15
N ASP A 317 28.77 -1.39 0.94
CA ASP A 317 28.95 -2.84 1.12
C ASP A 317 28.08 -3.67 0.15
N GLU A 318 26.93 -3.14 -0.26
CA GLU A 318 26.02 -3.75 -1.24
C GLU A 318 26.33 -3.38 -2.70
N GLY A 319 27.30 -2.49 -2.93
CA GLY A 319 27.80 -2.11 -4.25
C GLY A 319 27.06 -0.94 -4.92
N TYR A 320 26.26 -0.18 -4.17
CA TYR A 320 25.78 1.13 -4.60
C TYR A 320 26.89 2.18 -4.53
N ALA A 321 26.82 3.17 -5.40
CA ALA A 321 27.77 4.29 -5.37
C ALA A 321 27.26 5.39 -4.44
N VAL A 322 28.12 5.84 -3.54
CA VAL A 322 27.83 6.94 -2.59
C VAL A 322 28.73 8.12 -2.91
N GLY A 323 28.12 9.28 -3.16
CA GLY A 323 28.72 10.53 -3.59
C GLY A 323 28.46 11.68 -2.61
N ASN A 324 29.06 12.84 -2.88
CA ASN A 324 29.05 14.02 -2.00
C ASN A 324 28.00 15.04 -2.45
N HIS A 325 27.16 15.53 -1.52
CA HIS A 325 26.12 16.54 -1.78
C HIS A 325 26.28 17.82 -0.93
N SER A 326 27.54 18.25 -0.72
CA SER A 326 27.90 19.34 0.21
C SER A 326 27.68 18.97 1.68
N PHE A 327 27.99 19.87 2.62
CA PHE A 327 27.89 19.61 4.06
C PHE A 327 26.54 20.04 4.64
N SER A 328 26.04 21.21 4.26
CA SER A 328 24.78 21.77 4.76
C SER A 328 23.64 21.84 3.73
N HIS A 329 23.86 21.36 2.50
CA HIS A 329 23.01 21.60 1.33
C HIS A 329 22.89 23.11 0.99
N ALA A 330 24.04 23.81 0.99
CA ALA A 330 24.13 25.23 0.69
C ALA A 330 24.08 25.53 -0.82
N GLN A 331 23.55 26.71 -1.21
CA GLN A 331 23.59 27.19 -2.59
C GLN A 331 25.00 27.65 -2.97
N LEU A 332 25.89 26.70 -3.31
CA LEU A 332 27.32 26.94 -3.46
C LEU A 332 27.71 27.99 -4.51
N ASN A 333 26.81 28.36 -5.44
CA ASN A 333 27.04 29.49 -6.34
C ASN A 333 27.06 30.87 -5.64
N LYS A 334 26.57 30.96 -4.40
CA LYS A 334 26.65 32.14 -3.51
C LYS A 334 27.83 32.08 -2.54
N GLU A 335 28.38 30.89 -2.30
CA GLU A 335 29.55 30.68 -1.45
C GLU A 335 30.85 30.90 -2.23
N THR A 336 31.92 31.27 -1.51
CA THR A 336 33.27 31.50 -2.05
C THR A 336 34.34 31.14 -1.02
N GLY A 337 35.57 30.87 -1.47
CA GLY A 337 36.72 30.56 -0.63
C GLY A 337 36.47 29.46 0.40
N ALA A 338 36.97 29.66 1.63
CA ALA A 338 36.95 28.67 2.70
C ALA A 338 35.56 28.13 3.09
N ALA A 339 34.48 28.90 2.84
CA ALA A 339 33.10 28.41 3.08
C ALA A 339 32.69 27.37 2.03
N LEU A 340 32.95 27.65 0.75
CA LEU A 340 32.72 26.71 -0.35
C LEU A 340 33.64 25.48 -0.23
N GLU A 341 34.92 25.69 0.10
CA GLU A 341 35.88 24.61 0.32
C GLU A 341 35.44 23.68 1.47
N ALA A 342 34.95 24.24 2.59
CA ALA A 342 34.43 23.46 3.71
C ALA A 342 33.22 22.60 3.31
N GLU A 343 32.26 23.18 2.59
CA GLU A 343 31.07 22.46 2.11
C GLU A 343 31.42 21.24 1.25
N VAL A 344 32.45 21.31 0.41
CA VAL A 344 32.92 20.15 -0.38
C VAL A 344 33.76 19.20 0.49
N LEU A 345 34.80 19.71 1.14
CA LEU A 345 35.87 18.88 1.71
C LEU A 345 35.48 18.22 3.04
N GLN A 346 34.59 18.80 3.84
CA GLN A 346 34.15 18.18 5.09
C GLN A 346 33.33 16.90 4.82
N THR A 347 32.38 16.96 3.88
CA THR A 347 31.63 15.79 3.41
C THR A 347 32.53 14.77 2.73
N ASP A 348 33.58 15.22 2.02
CA ASP A 348 34.57 14.33 1.41
C ASP A 348 35.33 13.50 2.46
N ALA A 349 35.73 14.12 3.56
CA ALA A 349 36.40 13.45 4.67
C ALA A 349 35.45 12.53 5.46
N LEU A 350 34.21 12.97 5.72
CA LEU A 350 33.19 12.15 6.38
C LEU A 350 32.87 10.89 5.56
N LEU A 351 32.63 11.01 4.25
CA LEU A 351 32.38 9.87 3.37
C LEU A 351 33.57 8.89 3.32
N ARG A 352 34.81 9.38 3.32
CA ARG A 352 36.01 8.52 3.41
C ARG A 352 36.11 7.78 4.75
N ALA A 353 35.62 8.39 5.84
CA ALA A 353 35.58 7.76 7.16
C ALA A 353 34.45 6.72 7.29
N VAL A 354 33.36 6.88 6.54
CA VAL A 354 32.33 5.84 6.36
C VAL A 354 32.89 4.65 5.59
N ASP A 355 33.39 4.89 4.37
CA ASP A 355 34.09 3.86 3.59
C ASP A 355 34.98 4.47 2.50
N ALA A 356 36.24 4.03 2.44
CA ALA A 356 37.21 4.52 1.47
C ALA A 356 36.86 4.19 0.00
N ARG A 357 35.89 3.29 -0.25
CA ARG A 357 35.41 2.93 -1.60
C ARG A 357 34.35 3.89 -2.16
N ARG A 358 33.88 4.88 -1.39
CA ARG A 358 32.88 5.86 -1.84
C ARG A 358 33.29 6.53 -3.16
N ALA A 359 32.31 6.89 -3.99
CA ALA A 359 32.54 7.36 -5.35
C ALA A 359 33.15 8.79 -5.39
N PRO A 360 34.13 9.06 -6.28
CA PRO A 360 34.74 10.39 -6.44
C PRO A 360 33.85 11.31 -7.30
N ILE A 361 32.62 11.52 -6.84
CA ILE A 361 31.58 12.31 -7.49
C ILE A 361 30.95 13.28 -6.50
N PHE A 362 30.51 14.40 -7.04
CA PHE A 362 29.87 15.49 -6.32
C PHE A 362 28.67 15.97 -7.11
N ARG A 363 27.55 16.23 -6.44
CA ARG A 363 26.41 16.94 -7.04
C ARG A 363 26.22 18.25 -6.29
N PHE A 364 26.15 19.35 -7.04
CA PHE A 364 25.82 20.64 -6.46
C PHE A 364 24.36 20.64 -5.97
N PRO A 365 24.11 20.96 -4.68
CA PRO A 365 22.79 21.35 -4.20
C PRO A 365 22.06 22.25 -5.21
N TYR A 366 20.78 22.02 -5.50
CA TYR A 366 19.99 22.79 -6.48
C TYR A 366 20.57 22.85 -7.92
N GLY A 367 21.65 22.13 -8.23
CA GLY A 367 22.48 22.38 -9.43
C GLY A 367 23.25 23.72 -9.38
N ALA A 368 23.32 24.36 -8.23
CA ALA A 368 23.80 25.71 -7.99
C ALA A 368 25.35 25.80 -7.96
N ARG A 369 25.97 25.73 -9.14
CA ARG A 369 27.43 25.77 -9.33
C ARG A 369 27.98 27.12 -9.77
N ASN A 370 29.24 27.40 -9.44
CA ASN A 370 30.05 28.51 -9.95
C ASN A 370 31.44 28.00 -10.38
N ALA A 371 32.26 28.86 -11.00
CA ALA A 371 33.58 28.45 -11.51
C ALA A 371 34.59 28.09 -10.41
N GLU A 372 34.45 28.68 -9.22
CA GLU A 372 35.28 28.38 -8.05
C GLU A 372 34.99 26.97 -7.51
N GLY A 373 33.72 26.60 -7.38
CA GLY A 373 33.31 25.26 -6.99
C GLY A 373 33.80 24.18 -7.94
N LEU A 374 33.75 24.41 -9.26
CA LEU A 374 34.30 23.47 -10.24
C LEU A 374 35.82 23.28 -10.08
N LYS A 375 36.55 24.34 -9.72
CA LYS A 375 37.98 24.27 -9.40
C LYS A 375 38.24 23.47 -8.13
N VAL A 376 37.46 23.70 -7.06
CA VAL A 376 37.55 22.93 -5.81
C VAL A 376 37.24 21.44 -6.05
N LEU A 377 36.29 21.11 -6.94
CA LEU A 377 36.04 19.72 -7.34
C LEU A 377 37.25 19.09 -8.05
N ASP A 378 37.87 19.77 -9.03
CA ASP A 378 39.08 19.22 -9.65
C ASP A 378 40.22 19.06 -8.64
N GLU A 379 40.46 20.04 -7.76
CA GLU A 379 41.51 19.95 -6.75
C GLU A 379 41.26 18.81 -5.73
N ALA A 380 40.00 18.57 -5.35
CA ALA A 380 39.57 17.40 -4.57
C ALA A 380 39.53 16.07 -5.35
N LYS A 381 39.73 16.12 -6.67
CA LYS A 381 39.58 15.01 -7.65
C LYS A 381 38.20 14.37 -7.64
N LEU A 382 37.18 15.21 -7.53
CA LEU A 382 35.75 14.91 -7.70
C LEU A 382 35.26 15.35 -9.08
N ARG A 383 34.15 14.77 -9.54
CA ARG A 383 33.45 15.19 -10.77
C ARG A 383 32.02 15.60 -10.50
N SER A 384 31.57 16.64 -11.20
CA SER A 384 30.21 17.19 -11.15
C SER A 384 29.24 16.20 -11.80
N VAL A 385 28.19 15.80 -11.09
CA VAL A 385 27.11 14.96 -11.62
C VAL A 385 25.78 15.71 -11.49
N MET A 386 25.22 16.07 -12.64
CA MET A 386 23.97 16.79 -12.80
C MET A 386 22.85 15.79 -13.15
N TRP A 387 21.75 16.27 -13.76
CA TRP A 387 20.65 15.46 -14.28
C TRP A 387 20.06 16.10 -15.54
N ASN A 388 19.34 15.30 -16.33
CA ASN A 388 18.57 15.75 -17.49
C ASN A 388 17.10 15.27 -17.46
N VAL A 389 16.72 14.50 -16.44
CA VAL A 389 15.35 14.14 -16.06
C VAL A 389 15.16 14.45 -14.57
N ASP A 390 14.11 15.19 -14.24
CA ASP A 390 13.81 15.65 -12.88
C ASP A 390 12.42 15.12 -12.46
N SER A 391 12.35 14.42 -11.33
CA SER A 391 11.09 13.83 -10.85
C SER A 391 10.16 14.85 -10.18
N LEU A 392 10.71 15.93 -9.62
CA LEU A 392 10.01 16.88 -8.77
C LEU A 392 9.20 16.22 -7.64
N ASP A 393 9.68 15.08 -7.12
CA ASP A 393 9.12 14.33 -5.99
C ASP A 393 9.01 15.16 -4.69
N TRP A 394 9.92 16.11 -4.48
CA TRP A 394 9.89 17.12 -3.41
C TRP A 394 8.74 18.14 -3.55
N ALA A 395 8.25 18.38 -4.77
CA ALA A 395 7.26 19.42 -5.08
C ALA A 395 5.83 18.88 -5.24
N ASP A 396 5.71 17.62 -5.63
CA ASP A 396 4.48 16.99 -6.08
C ASP A 396 4.08 15.87 -5.10
N PRO A 397 3.02 16.06 -4.29
CA PRO A 397 2.64 15.09 -3.27
C PRO A 397 2.08 13.78 -3.85
N VAL A 398 1.76 13.73 -5.15
CA VAL A 398 1.04 12.63 -5.82
C VAL A 398 2.03 11.69 -6.53
N PRO A 399 2.28 10.47 -6.03
CA PRO A 399 3.31 9.58 -6.58
C PRO A 399 3.05 9.12 -8.01
N SER A 400 1.77 8.99 -8.39
CA SER A 400 1.34 8.63 -9.74
C SER A 400 1.69 9.73 -10.76
N SER A 401 1.63 11.00 -10.34
CA SER A 401 2.00 12.19 -11.12
C SER A 401 3.53 12.34 -11.22
N VAL A 402 4.26 12.12 -10.12
CA VAL A 402 5.73 12.01 -10.12
C VAL A 402 6.19 10.95 -11.12
N ALA A 403 5.61 9.74 -11.07
CA ALA A 403 5.94 8.68 -12.01
C ALA A 403 5.63 9.05 -13.47
N ALA A 404 4.44 9.61 -13.74
CA ALA A 404 4.05 10.04 -15.08
C ALA A 404 5.01 11.11 -15.66
N ARG A 405 5.47 12.06 -14.83
CA ARG A 405 6.45 13.09 -15.20
C ARG A 405 7.79 12.50 -15.58
N VAL A 406 8.37 11.64 -14.73
CA VAL A 406 9.64 10.97 -15.00
C VAL A 406 9.56 10.18 -16.30
N LEU A 407 8.47 9.44 -16.51
CA LEU A 407 8.28 8.62 -17.70
C LEU A 407 8.12 9.47 -18.97
N ALA A 408 7.40 10.59 -18.92
CA ALA A 408 7.26 11.51 -20.04
C ALA A 408 8.62 12.13 -20.47
N GLU A 409 9.40 12.63 -19.50
CA GLU A 409 10.72 13.20 -19.78
C GLU A 409 11.73 12.13 -20.23
N VAL A 410 11.73 10.92 -19.63
CA VAL A 410 12.56 9.81 -20.12
C VAL A 410 12.19 9.42 -21.56
N THR A 411 10.89 9.35 -21.91
CA THR A 411 10.46 9.06 -23.30
C THR A 411 10.92 10.14 -24.28
N LYS A 412 10.93 11.41 -23.86
CA LYS A 412 11.36 12.58 -24.64
C LYS A 412 12.89 12.64 -24.84
N GLN A 413 13.68 12.34 -23.81
CA GLN A 413 15.16 12.32 -23.89
C GLN A 413 15.72 11.01 -24.46
N GLY A 414 14.99 9.90 -24.31
CA GLY A 414 15.38 8.54 -24.72
C GLY A 414 16.53 7.91 -23.92
N ARG A 415 17.04 8.62 -22.91
CA ARG A 415 18.13 8.27 -21.97
C ARG A 415 18.20 9.33 -20.87
N GLY A 416 18.99 9.11 -19.81
CA GLY A 416 19.30 10.19 -18.89
C GLY A 416 19.81 9.80 -17.50
N ILE A 417 20.14 10.81 -16.72
CA ILE A 417 20.27 10.72 -15.26
C ILE A 417 18.98 11.26 -14.67
N VAL A 418 18.30 10.45 -13.85
CA VAL A 418 17.04 10.79 -13.18
C VAL A 418 17.32 11.19 -11.73
N LEU A 419 16.85 12.37 -11.33
CA LEU A 419 16.88 12.88 -9.95
C LEU A 419 15.65 12.45 -9.16
N PHE A 420 15.87 11.84 -8.00
CA PHE A 420 14.93 11.61 -6.89
C PHE A 420 15.62 12.01 -5.57
N HIS A 421 14.89 12.07 -4.46
CA HIS A 421 15.46 12.33 -3.13
C HIS A 421 15.08 11.18 -2.18
N ASP A 422 16.06 10.55 -1.51
CA ASP A 422 15.79 9.39 -0.63
C ASP A 422 15.28 9.76 0.76
N ILE A 423 15.05 11.06 0.99
CA ILE A 423 14.34 11.63 2.14
C ILE A 423 12.80 11.70 1.93
N HIS A 424 12.23 11.14 0.84
CA HIS A 424 10.80 11.32 0.52
C HIS A 424 10.00 10.02 0.32
N PRO A 425 8.80 9.89 0.96
CA PRO A 425 7.90 8.77 0.69
C PRO A 425 7.32 8.81 -0.73
N GLN A 426 7.27 9.98 -1.39
CA GLN A 426 6.90 10.13 -2.81
C GLN A 426 7.85 9.33 -3.72
N ALA A 427 9.17 9.38 -3.47
CA ALA A 427 10.15 8.61 -4.23
C ALA A 427 9.90 7.10 -4.05
N ILE A 428 9.70 6.63 -2.82
CA ILE A 428 9.40 5.20 -2.52
C ILE A 428 8.13 4.74 -3.24
N LYS A 429 7.06 5.54 -3.21
CA LYS A 429 5.76 5.21 -3.85
C LYS A 429 5.81 5.29 -5.38
N ALA A 430 6.59 6.21 -5.95
CA ALA A 430 6.68 6.41 -7.41
C ALA A 430 7.69 5.49 -8.11
N LEU A 431 8.78 5.12 -7.43
CA LEU A 431 9.89 4.36 -8.01
C LEU A 431 9.46 3.00 -8.62
N PRO A 432 8.59 2.18 -8.00
CA PRO A 432 8.09 0.95 -8.62
C PRO A 432 7.35 1.21 -9.94
N ILE A 433 6.47 2.23 -9.98
CA ILE A 433 5.69 2.59 -11.17
C ILE A 433 6.62 3.01 -12.32
N VAL A 434 7.66 3.79 -12.00
CA VAL A 434 8.70 4.21 -12.94
C VAL A 434 9.49 2.99 -13.45
N LEU A 435 9.98 2.14 -12.55
CA LEU A 435 10.78 0.98 -12.92
C LEU A 435 9.98 -0.05 -13.73
N ASP A 436 8.73 -0.35 -13.36
CA ASP A 436 7.80 -1.23 -14.09
C ASP A 436 7.67 -0.80 -15.56
N ARG A 437 7.51 0.50 -15.78
CA ARG A 437 7.39 1.06 -17.12
C ARG A 437 8.72 1.07 -17.85
N LEU A 438 9.81 1.52 -17.23
CA LEU A 438 11.12 1.62 -17.86
C LEU A 438 11.70 0.24 -18.24
N VAL A 439 11.65 -0.74 -17.34
CA VAL A 439 12.10 -2.12 -17.60
C VAL A 439 11.33 -2.71 -18.79
N ALA A 440 10.00 -2.57 -18.80
CA ALA A 440 9.17 -3.16 -19.84
C ALA A 440 9.17 -2.39 -21.17
N ASP A 441 9.54 -1.10 -21.18
CA ASP A 441 9.85 -0.35 -22.40
C ASP A 441 11.30 -0.62 -22.89
N GLY A 442 12.05 -1.49 -22.21
CA GLY A 442 13.38 -1.96 -22.61
C GLY A 442 14.51 -0.97 -22.31
N TYR A 443 14.37 -0.16 -21.26
CA TYR A 443 15.49 0.64 -20.73
C TYR A 443 16.45 -0.23 -19.91
N ARG A 444 17.74 0.10 -20.02
CA ARG A 444 18.82 -0.48 -19.24
C ARG A 444 19.29 0.50 -18.18
N PHE A 445 19.88 0.01 -17.12
CA PHE A 445 20.24 0.82 -15.97
C PHE A 445 21.77 0.87 -15.81
N ALA A 446 22.31 2.08 -15.73
CA ALA A 446 23.74 2.32 -15.65
C ALA A 446 24.20 2.44 -14.20
N ALA A 447 25.26 1.72 -13.86
CA ALA A 447 25.95 1.82 -12.58
C ALA A 447 27.13 2.79 -12.72
N TRP A 448 27.53 3.40 -11.61
CA TRP A 448 28.83 4.07 -11.53
C TRP A 448 29.95 3.02 -11.46
N ASP A 449 30.91 3.09 -12.38
CA ASP A 449 32.04 2.12 -12.47
C ASP A 449 33.38 2.66 -11.96
N GLY A 450 33.39 3.87 -11.39
CA GLY A 450 34.59 4.61 -11.00
C GLY A 450 35.08 5.61 -12.05
N GLN A 451 34.74 5.40 -13.33
CA GLN A 451 35.09 6.29 -14.44
C GLN A 451 33.88 6.97 -15.09
N GLY A 452 32.69 6.38 -15.02
CA GLY A 452 31.45 7.01 -15.46
C GLY A 452 30.22 6.17 -15.12
N PHE A 453 29.09 6.52 -15.72
CA PHE A 453 27.89 5.68 -15.72
C PHE A 453 27.94 4.70 -16.90
N SER A 454 28.03 3.41 -16.62
CA SER A 454 28.07 2.36 -17.65
C SER A 454 27.12 1.19 -17.35
N VAL A 455 26.73 0.47 -18.41
CA VAL A 455 25.86 -0.69 -18.34
C VAL A 455 26.72 -1.94 -18.49
N LYS A 456 26.75 -2.82 -17.48
CA LYS A 456 27.40 -4.14 -17.59
C LYS A 456 26.66 -4.97 -18.65
N ALA A 457 27.39 -5.77 -19.44
CA ALA A 457 26.83 -6.44 -20.61
C ALA A 457 25.58 -7.30 -20.30
N ASP A 458 25.58 -7.98 -19.15
CA ASP A 458 24.48 -8.84 -18.70
C ASP A 458 23.46 -8.13 -17.77
N ALA A 459 23.59 -6.80 -17.56
CA ALA A 459 22.70 -6.03 -16.70
C ALA A 459 21.38 -5.63 -17.40
N THR A 460 20.61 -6.63 -17.79
CA THR A 460 19.15 -6.47 -17.80
C THR A 460 18.68 -6.35 -16.34
N ALA A 461 17.81 -5.37 -16.06
CA ALA A 461 17.14 -5.26 -14.76
C ALA A 461 16.54 -6.62 -14.34
N ALA A 462 16.70 -6.99 -13.07
CA ALA A 462 16.02 -8.15 -12.52
C ALA A 462 14.51 -7.92 -12.48
N ALA A 463 13.80 -9.00 -12.18
CA ALA A 463 12.39 -9.11 -12.47
C ALA A 463 11.54 -8.35 -11.43
N ALA A 464 11.16 -7.10 -11.73
CA ALA A 464 10.14 -6.31 -11.02
C ALA A 464 9.02 -7.12 -10.32
N PRO A 465 8.59 -6.74 -9.10
CA PRO A 465 7.34 -7.25 -8.53
C PRO A 465 6.19 -6.92 -9.48
N VAL A 466 5.19 -7.78 -9.57
CA VAL A 466 4.07 -7.56 -10.48
C VAL A 466 2.90 -7.00 -9.69
N THR A 467 2.83 -5.67 -9.60
CA THR A 467 1.51 -5.05 -9.35
C THR A 467 0.59 -5.46 -10.50
N SER A 468 -0.61 -5.93 -10.20
CA SER A 468 -1.49 -6.49 -11.22
C SER A 468 -2.02 -5.43 -12.18
N GLY A 469 -1.94 -4.16 -11.79
CA GLY A 469 -2.20 -2.99 -12.62
C GLY A 469 -3.62 -3.00 -13.20
N TYR A 470 -4.61 -3.23 -12.35
CA TYR A 470 -6.02 -3.03 -12.68
C TYR A 470 -6.46 -1.60 -12.32
N ALA A 471 -7.50 -1.10 -12.99
CA ALA A 471 -8.21 0.08 -12.51
C ALA A 471 -9.31 -0.33 -11.52
N GLU A 472 -10.31 -1.11 -11.96
CA GLU A 472 -11.38 -1.62 -11.09
C GLU A 472 -11.43 -3.16 -10.99
N SER A 473 -12.03 -3.63 -9.90
CA SER A 473 -12.20 -5.04 -9.55
C SER A 473 -13.67 -5.43 -9.45
N TRP A 474 -14.18 -6.12 -10.47
CA TRP A 474 -15.59 -6.53 -10.58
C TRP A 474 -15.76 -8.02 -10.33
N ALA A 475 -16.92 -8.44 -9.83
CA ALA A 475 -17.28 -9.85 -9.80
C ALA A 475 -18.77 -10.14 -10.03
N VAL A 476 -19.06 -11.33 -10.57
CA VAL A 476 -20.39 -11.95 -10.58
C VAL A 476 -20.27 -13.29 -9.86
N VAL A 477 -21.09 -13.50 -8.84
CA VAL A 477 -21.02 -14.66 -7.94
C VAL A 477 -22.41 -15.27 -7.87
N ILE A 478 -22.54 -16.55 -8.21
CA ILE A 478 -23.84 -17.22 -8.41
C ILE A 478 -23.87 -18.51 -7.59
N GLY A 479 -24.95 -18.73 -6.82
CA GLY A 479 -25.17 -19.95 -6.05
C GLY A 479 -26.63 -20.41 -6.12
N ILE A 480 -26.86 -21.69 -6.43
CA ILE A 480 -28.20 -22.24 -6.63
C ILE A 480 -28.38 -23.58 -5.89
N ASP A 481 -29.16 -23.55 -4.80
CA ASP A 481 -29.60 -24.75 -4.08
C ASP A 481 -31.07 -25.08 -4.36
N ASP A 482 -31.96 -24.07 -4.38
CA ASP A 482 -33.41 -24.22 -4.51
C ASP A 482 -33.89 -24.40 -5.97
N TYR A 483 -33.35 -25.40 -6.66
CA TYR A 483 -33.83 -25.79 -7.98
C TYR A 483 -35.32 -26.20 -7.96
N ALA A 484 -36.06 -25.76 -8.99
CA ALA A 484 -37.49 -26.07 -9.15
C ALA A 484 -37.74 -27.40 -9.87
N LYS A 485 -36.82 -27.82 -10.75
CA LYS A 485 -36.96 -28.99 -11.65
C LYS A 485 -35.79 -29.98 -11.58
N TRP A 486 -34.67 -29.58 -10.98
CA TRP A 486 -33.46 -30.38 -10.77
C TRP A 486 -33.36 -30.81 -9.28
N PRO A 487 -32.50 -31.79 -8.93
CA PRO A 487 -32.20 -32.09 -7.53
C PRO A 487 -31.71 -30.84 -6.78
N LYS A 488 -32.10 -30.68 -5.52
CA LYS A 488 -31.56 -29.58 -4.70
C LYS A 488 -30.15 -29.88 -4.21
N LEU A 489 -29.31 -28.85 -4.20
CA LEU A 489 -28.00 -28.86 -3.53
C LEU A 489 -28.15 -28.34 -2.09
N LYS A 490 -27.06 -28.38 -1.31
CA LYS A 490 -27.04 -27.95 0.10
C LYS A 490 -26.17 -26.73 0.35
N HIS A 491 -25.10 -26.57 -0.42
CA HIS A 491 -24.00 -25.66 -0.11
C HIS A 491 -23.73 -24.59 -1.17
N ALA A 492 -24.39 -24.63 -2.34
CA ALA A 492 -24.08 -23.76 -3.48
C ALA A 492 -24.31 -22.27 -3.18
N VAL A 493 -25.33 -21.93 -2.38
CA VAL A 493 -25.52 -20.55 -1.88
C VAL A 493 -24.45 -20.16 -0.87
N HIS A 494 -24.06 -21.05 0.04
CA HIS A 494 -23.07 -20.72 1.08
C HIS A 494 -21.65 -20.56 0.49
N ASP A 495 -21.35 -21.37 -0.51
CA ASP A 495 -20.18 -21.26 -1.38
C ASP A 495 -20.13 -19.89 -2.07
N ALA A 496 -21.21 -19.48 -2.72
CA ALA A 496 -21.32 -18.17 -3.36
C ALA A 496 -21.17 -17.01 -2.35
N GLU A 497 -21.77 -17.10 -1.16
CA GLU A 497 -21.62 -16.08 -0.12
C GLU A 497 -20.20 -15.98 0.43
N SER A 498 -19.53 -17.12 0.63
CA SER A 498 -18.16 -17.15 1.18
C SER A 498 -17.11 -16.77 0.14
N VAL A 499 -17.33 -17.06 -1.14
CA VAL A 499 -16.51 -16.53 -2.24
C VAL A 499 -16.69 -15.01 -2.38
N ARG A 500 -17.93 -14.48 -2.29
CA ARG A 500 -18.16 -13.02 -2.21
C ARG A 500 -17.35 -12.41 -1.05
N ASP A 501 -17.43 -13.01 0.13
CA ASP A 501 -16.78 -12.46 1.33
C ASP A 501 -15.26 -12.57 1.31
N ALA A 502 -14.69 -13.58 0.64
CA ALA A 502 -13.26 -13.62 0.34
C ALA A 502 -12.85 -12.50 -0.64
N LEU A 503 -13.62 -12.26 -1.70
CA LEU A 503 -13.34 -11.22 -2.69
C LEU A 503 -13.35 -9.81 -2.04
N VAL A 504 -14.42 -9.50 -1.30
CA VAL A 504 -14.63 -8.18 -0.69
C VAL A 504 -13.73 -7.97 0.53
N ASN A 505 -13.80 -8.85 1.53
CA ASN A 505 -13.15 -8.61 2.82
C ASN A 505 -11.64 -8.93 2.81
N ARG A 506 -11.15 -9.65 1.80
CA ARG A 506 -9.73 -10.06 1.71
C ARG A 506 -9.02 -9.72 0.41
N LEU A 507 -9.68 -9.66 -0.75
CA LEU A 507 -8.98 -9.50 -2.06
C LEU A 507 -9.20 -8.13 -2.74
N GLY A 508 -9.76 -7.18 -1.99
CA GLY A 508 -9.86 -5.78 -2.40
C GLY A 508 -10.89 -5.49 -3.49
N PHE A 509 -11.93 -6.32 -3.63
CA PHE A 509 -13.05 -6.03 -4.52
C PHE A 509 -14.02 -5.08 -3.82
N ASP A 510 -14.42 -3.99 -4.48
CA ASP A 510 -15.43 -3.08 -3.93
C ASP A 510 -16.79 -3.80 -3.85
N ALA A 511 -17.46 -3.72 -2.69
CA ALA A 511 -18.73 -4.40 -2.46
C ALA A 511 -19.84 -3.97 -3.44
N SER A 512 -19.77 -2.77 -4.02
CA SER A 512 -20.70 -2.30 -5.06
C SER A 512 -20.39 -2.85 -6.46
N HIS A 513 -19.17 -3.36 -6.68
CA HIS A 513 -18.71 -3.98 -7.92
C HIS A 513 -18.85 -5.53 -7.91
N VAL A 514 -19.31 -6.13 -6.81
CA VAL A 514 -19.59 -7.57 -6.67
C VAL A 514 -21.10 -7.85 -6.70
N VAL A 515 -21.57 -8.48 -7.79
CA VAL A 515 -22.97 -8.93 -7.91
C VAL A 515 -23.10 -10.35 -7.36
N LEU A 516 -24.01 -10.56 -6.40
CA LEU A 516 -24.39 -11.88 -5.90
C LEU A 516 -25.80 -12.25 -6.38
N LEU A 517 -25.94 -13.35 -7.11
CA LEU A 517 -27.23 -13.94 -7.52
C LEU A 517 -27.46 -15.25 -6.76
N LYS A 518 -28.65 -15.43 -6.18
CA LYS A 518 -29.00 -16.62 -5.39
C LYS A 518 -30.36 -17.19 -5.78
N ASN A 519 -30.46 -18.52 -5.85
CA ASN A 519 -31.71 -19.26 -6.03
C ASN A 519 -32.64 -18.58 -7.06
N ALA A 520 -33.77 -18.02 -6.63
CA ALA A 520 -34.77 -17.39 -7.51
C ALA A 520 -34.27 -16.20 -8.36
N ASP A 521 -33.18 -15.53 -7.96
CA ASP A 521 -32.57 -14.44 -8.76
C ASP A 521 -31.67 -15.00 -9.89
N ALA A 522 -31.15 -16.22 -9.73
CA ALA A 522 -30.23 -16.89 -10.64
C ALA A 522 -30.96 -17.61 -11.80
N THR A 523 -31.89 -16.89 -12.45
CA THR A 523 -32.58 -17.33 -13.67
C THR A 523 -31.69 -17.19 -14.90
N ARG A 524 -32.03 -17.90 -16.00
CA ARG A 524 -31.33 -17.76 -17.29
C ARG A 524 -31.20 -16.29 -17.71
N ASN A 525 -32.30 -15.54 -17.56
CA ASN A 525 -32.35 -14.13 -17.89
C ASN A 525 -31.58 -13.26 -16.88
N GLY A 526 -31.68 -13.49 -15.58
CA GLY A 526 -30.96 -12.70 -14.56
C GLY A 526 -29.44 -12.85 -14.62
N ILE A 527 -28.95 -14.06 -14.92
CA ILE A 527 -27.52 -14.33 -15.14
C ILE A 527 -27.04 -13.59 -16.40
N LEU A 528 -27.74 -13.75 -17.54
CA LEU A 528 -27.32 -13.12 -18.79
C LEU A 528 -27.51 -11.60 -18.80
N SER A 529 -28.57 -11.06 -18.21
CA SER A 529 -28.79 -9.60 -18.12
C SER A 529 -27.74 -8.94 -17.21
N THR A 530 -27.26 -9.63 -16.18
CA THR A 530 -26.14 -9.14 -15.36
C THR A 530 -24.91 -8.82 -16.23
N PHE A 531 -24.54 -9.69 -17.17
CA PHE A 531 -23.42 -9.43 -18.08
C PHE A 531 -23.69 -8.25 -19.04
N HIS A 532 -24.91 -8.12 -19.56
CA HIS A 532 -25.24 -7.07 -20.53
C HIS A 532 -25.47 -5.70 -19.87
N GLU A 533 -26.16 -5.63 -18.74
CA GLU A 533 -26.56 -4.38 -18.08
C GLU A 533 -25.49 -3.79 -17.16
N ARG A 534 -24.66 -4.63 -16.51
CA ARG A 534 -23.56 -4.16 -15.65
C ARG A 534 -22.29 -3.86 -16.44
N PHE A 535 -21.97 -4.64 -17.46
CA PHE A 535 -20.69 -4.54 -18.16
C PHE A 535 -20.80 -4.06 -19.62
N GLY A 536 -22.01 -3.95 -20.17
CA GLY A 536 -22.27 -3.15 -21.37
C GLY A 536 -22.20 -1.63 -21.10
N ASP A 537 -22.37 -0.85 -22.17
CA ASP A 537 -22.36 0.62 -22.18
C ASP A 537 -21.11 1.27 -21.53
N GLY A 538 -19.94 0.66 -21.72
CA GLY A 538 -18.65 1.26 -21.36
C GLY A 538 -18.39 1.43 -19.86
N LYS A 539 -19.05 0.64 -19.01
CA LYS A 539 -18.85 0.63 -17.54
C LYS A 539 -17.58 -0.12 -17.16
N LEU A 540 -17.42 -1.34 -17.67
CA LEU A 540 -16.24 -2.19 -17.48
C LEU A 540 -15.11 -1.69 -18.40
N GLN A 541 -14.00 -1.21 -17.84
CA GLN A 541 -12.91 -0.61 -18.60
C GLN A 541 -11.88 -1.65 -19.08
N ARG A 542 -11.12 -1.29 -20.12
CA ARG A 542 -10.03 -2.12 -20.67
C ARG A 542 -8.91 -2.51 -19.68
N ASN A 543 -8.76 -1.78 -18.57
CA ASN A 543 -7.79 -2.11 -17.50
C ASN A 543 -8.42 -2.86 -16.32
N ASP A 544 -9.71 -3.18 -16.33
CA ASP A 544 -10.38 -3.80 -15.20
C ASP A 544 -10.19 -5.33 -15.17
N ARG A 545 -10.48 -5.95 -14.03
CA ARG A 545 -10.68 -7.41 -13.91
C ARG A 545 -12.15 -7.75 -13.64
N LEU A 546 -12.62 -8.87 -14.20
CA LEU A 546 -13.90 -9.48 -13.86
C LEU A 546 -13.71 -10.94 -13.40
N PHE A 547 -14.05 -11.22 -12.15
CA PHE A 547 -14.13 -12.58 -11.64
C PHE A 547 -15.57 -13.11 -11.76
N VAL A 548 -15.75 -14.33 -12.29
CA VAL A 548 -17.07 -14.96 -12.39
C VAL A 548 -17.03 -16.27 -11.63
N TYR A 549 -17.91 -16.42 -10.65
CA TYR A 549 -18.07 -17.64 -9.87
C TYR A 549 -19.48 -18.20 -10.02
N TYR A 550 -19.59 -19.51 -10.20
CA TYR A 550 -20.85 -20.24 -10.20
C TYR A 550 -20.70 -21.54 -9.40
N ALA A 551 -21.64 -21.78 -8.48
CA ALA A 551 -21.89 -23.08 -7.87
C ALA A 551 -23.33 -23.53 -8.18
N GLY A 552 -23.47 -24.75 -8.68
CA GLY A 552 -24.77 -25.29 -9.09
C GLY A 552 -24.64 -26.51 -10.01
N HIS A 553 -25.76 -26.93 -10.61
CA HIS A 553 -25.75 -28.05 -11.57
C HIS A 553 -25.08 -27.67 -12.89
N GLY A 554 -24.27 -28.59 -13.39
CA GLY A 554 -23.79 -28.61 -14.76
C GLY A 554 -24.45 -29.73 -15.55
N ALA A 555 -24.65 -29.55 -16.85
CA ALA A 555 -25.25 -30.56 -17.72
C ALA A 555 -24.44 -30.73 -19.02
N THR A 556 -24.17 -31.97 -19.41
CA THR A 556 -23.52 -32.32 -20.68
C THR A 556 -24.54 -32.89 -21.66
N ARG A 557 -24.45 -32.47 -22.93
CA ARG A 557 -25.21 -33.08 -24.04
C ARG A 557 -24.28 -33.49 -25.18
N GLN A 558 -24.29 -34.78 -25.53
CA GLN A 558 -23.68 -35.26 -26.78
C GLN A 558 -24.52 -34.81 -27.99
N LEU A 559 -23.85 -34.20 -28.97
CA LEU A 559 -24.41 -33.89 -30.28
C LEU A 559 -24.32 -35.12 -31.21
N PRO A 560 -25.13 -35.21 -32.28
CA PRO A 560 -25.05 -36.28 -33.27
C PRO A 560 -23.69 -36.44 -33.98
N SER A 561 -22.77 -35.47 -33.83
CA SER A 561 -21.39 -35.54 -34.31
C SER A 561 -20.42 -36.23 -33.33
N GLY A 562 -20.90 -36.76 -32.20
CA GLY A 562 -20.05 -37.28 -31.12
C GLY A 562 -19.31 -36.21 -30.33
N ARG A 563 -19.67 -34.93 -30.49
CA ARG A 563 -19.10 -33.80 -29.73
C ARG A 563 -20.01 -33.44 -28.56
N GLU A 564 -19.45 -33.35 -27.37
CA GLU A 564 -20.16 -32.86 -26.18
C GLU A 564 -20.28 -31.34 -26.15
N VAL A 565 -21.32 -30.86 -25.49
CA VAL A 565 -21.51 -29.44 -25.15
C VAL A 565 -22.01 -29.37 -23.71
N GLY A 566 -21.24 -28.69 -22.87
CA GLY A 566 -21.60 -28.37 -21.50
C GLY A 566 -22.54 -27.18 -21.39
N TYR A 567 -23.31 -27.15 -20.31
CA TYR A 567 -24.27 -26.12 -19.95
C TYR A 567 -24.19 -25.84 -18.44
N ILE A 568 -24.23 -24.56 -18.06
CA ILE A 568 -24.60 -24.11 -16.71
C ILE A 568 -26.12 -24.21 -16.59
N VAL A 569 -26.64 -24.68 -15.44
CA VAL A 569 -28.09 -24.84 -15.20
C VAL A 569 -28.62 -23.72 -14.29
N PRO A 570 -29.35 -22.71 -14.81
CA PRO A 570 -30.09 -21.73 -14.01
C PRO A 570 -31.25 -22.36 -13.21
N VAL A 571 -31.76 -21.62 -12.22
CA VAL A 571 -32.81 -22.12 -11.29
C VAL A 571 -34.12 -22.52 -11.98
N ASP A 572 -34.42 -21.89 -13.12
CA ASP A 572 -35.66 -22.01 -13.89
C ASP A 572 -35.61 -23.10 -14.98
N ALA A 573 -34.44 -23.67 -15.25
CA ALA A 573 -34.21 -24.52 -16.42
C ALA A 573 -34.82 -25.93 -16.31
N ASP A 574 -35.47 -26.40 -17.37
CA ASP A 574 -35.95 -27.77 -17.48
C ASP A 574 -34.85 -28.77 -17.82
N PRO A 575 -34.73 -29.92 -17.12
CA PRO A 575 -33.84 -30.99 -17.58
C PRO A 575 -34.24 -31.55 -18.96
N GLN A 576 -35.51 -31.49 -19.37
CA GLN A 576 -35.96 -31.92 -20.70
C GLN A 576 -35.59 -30.91 -21.80
N ASP A 577 -35.70 -29.61 -21.52
CA ASP A 577 -35.46 -28.51 -22.46
C ASP A 577 -34.12 -27.77 -22.20
N THR A 578 -33.14 -28.46 -21.60
CA THR A 578 -31.78 -27.96 -21.29
C THR A 578 -31.14 -27.18 -22.46
N ALA A 579 -31.40 -27.57 -23.70
CA ALA A 579 -30.85 -26.90 -24.89
C ALA A 579 -31.39 -25.47 -25.13
N THR A 580 -32.50 -25.11 -24.49
CA THR A 580 -33.17 -23.80 -24.55
C THR A 580 -32.96 -23.05 -23.24
N ASP A 581 -33.28 -23.68 -22.10
CA ASP A 581 -33.37 -22.96 -20.83
C ASP A 581 -32.01 -22.80 -20.13
N ALA A 582 -31.07 -23.73 -20.35
CA ALA A 582 -29.75 -23.67 -19.76
C ALA A 582 -28.82 -22.72 -20.55
N ILE A 583 -27.72 -22.29 -19.91
CA ILE A 583 -26.74 -21.40 -20.54
C ILE A 583 -25.60 -22.26 -21.10
N SER A 584 -25.48 -22.31 -22.42
CA SER A 584 -24.46 -23.12 -23.07
C SER A 584 -23.05 -22.56 -22.86
N MET A 585 -22.05 -23.44 -22.86
CA MET A 585 -20.65 -23.01 -22.78
C MET A 585 -20.21 -22.17 -24.00
N SER A 586 -20.91 -22.28 -25.14
CA SER A 586 -20.74 -21.36 -26.27
C SER A 586 -21.25 -19.94 -25.97
N GLU A 587 -22.36 -19.78 -25.23
CA GLU A 587 -22.81 -18.47 -24.76
C GLU A 587 -21.82 -17.85 -23.76
N VAL A 588 -21.26 -18.66 -22.85
CA VAL A 588 -20.21 -18.20 -21.92
C VAL A 588 -18.93 -17.79 -22.66
N GLN A 589 -18.53 -18.50 -23.72
CA GLN A 589 -17.44 -18.07 -24.59
C GLN A 589 -17.75 -16.75 -25.32
N ASN A 590 -18.97 -16.58 -25.86
CA ASN A 590 -19.38 -15.34 -26.51
C ASN A 590 -19.39 -14.14 -25.53
N VAL A 591 -19.82 -14.36 -24.28
CA VAL A 591 -19.74 -13.35 -23.20
C VAL A 591 -18.28 -13.05 -22.84
N ALA A 592 -17.42 -14.07 -22.74
CA ALA A 592 -16.00 -13.88 -22.47
C ALA A 592 -15.33 -13.03 -23.58
N GLU A 593 -15.65 -13.27 -24.85
CA GLU A 593 -15.09 -12.55 -25.99
C GLU A 593 -15.64 -11.11 -26.16
N SER A 594 -16.86 -10.82 -25.69
CA SER A 594 -17.48 -9.49 -25.82
C SER A 594 -17.10 -8.48 -24.73
N LEU A 595 -16.63 -8.93 -23.57
CA LEU A 595 -16.24 -8.07 -22.45
C LEU A 595 -14.95 -7.29 -22.75
N GLU A 596 -14.90 -5.99 -22.41
CA GLU A 596 -13.70 -5.16 -22.63
C GLU A 596 -12.56 -5.39 -21.62
N ALA A 597 -12.84 -5.96 -20.45
CA ALA A 597 -11.89 -6.10 -19.33
C ALA A 597 -10.53 -6.70 -19.72
N LYS A 598 -9.49 -6.28 -19.00
CA LYS A 598 -8.12 -6.78 -19.14
C LYS A 598 -8.09 -8.31 -18.98
N HIS A 599 -8.55 -8.78 -17.82
CA HIS A 599 -8.60 -10.19 -17.47
C HIS A 599 -10.01 -10.58 -17.01
N VAL A 600 -10.54 -11.69 -17.53
CA VAL A 600 -11.79 -12.32 -17.07
C VAL A 600 -11.49 -13.77 -16.72
N PHE A 601 -11.86 -14.19 -15.51
CA PHE A 601 -11.63 -15.54 -15.01
C PHE A 601 -12.93 -16.15 -14.49
N PHE A 602 -13.28 -17.30 -15.05
CA PHE A 602 -14.49 -18.06 -14.75
C PHE A 602 -14.14 -19.25 -13.84
N VAL A 603 -14.78 -19.37 -12.69
CA VAL A 603 -14.65 -20.49 -11.76
C VAL A 603 -16.01 -21.17 -11.62
N MET A 604 -16.05 -22.47 -11.90
CA MET A 604 -17.28 -23.23 -12.11
C MET A 604 -17.28 -24.48 -11.22
N ASP A 605 -17.92 -24.38 -10.06
CA ASP A 605 -18.24 -25.56 -9.24
C ASP A 605 -19.50 -26.24 -9.78
N ALA A 606 -19.30 -26.95 -10.89
CA ALA A 606 -20.32 -27.63 -11.67
C ALA A 606 -19.69 -28.74 -12.54
N CYS A 607 -20.52 -29.66 -13.02
CA CYS A 607 -20.18 -30.68 -14.02
C CYS A 607 -19.84 -30.01 -15.36
N PHE A 608 -18.83 -30.48 -16.10
CA PHE A 608 -18.48 -29.86 -17.39
C PHE A 608 -17.77 -30.79 -18.38
N SER A 609 -18.22 -30.81 -19.64
CA SER A 609 -17.39 -31.25 -20.77
C SER A 609 -17.67 -30.51 -22.07
N GLY A 610 -16.71 -30.56 -22.99
CA GLY A 610 -16.92 -30.20 -24.40
C GLY A 610 -16.72 -28.72 -24.76
N LEU A 611 -15.52 -28.18 -24.53
CA LEU A 611 -15.07 -26.95 -25.20
C LEU A 611 -13.92 -27.21 -26.16
N GLY A 612 -14.04 -26.70 -27.38
CA GLY A 612 -12.91 -26.59 -28.31
C GLY A 612 -12.07 -25.37 -27.95
N LEU A 613 -10.79 -25.58 -27.61
CA LEU A 613 -9.88 -24.52 -27.17
C LEU A 613 -8.78 -24.17 -28.18
N THR A 614 -8.31 -22.93 -28.06
CA THR A 614 -7.02 -22.48 -28.61
C THR A 614 -5.90 -22.77 -27.59
N ARG A 615 -4.69 -23.12 -28.07
CA ARG A 615 -3.55 -23.38 -27.17
C ARG A 615 -2.99 -22.07 -26.64
N GLY A 616 -3.08 -21.86 -25.33
CA GLY A 616 -2.31 -20.81 -24.64
C GLY A 616 -0.80 -21.03 -24.81
N GLY A 617 -0.06 -19.99 -25.20
CA GLY A 617 1.39 -20.07 -25.42
C GLY A 617 2.18 -19.89 -24.15
N ALA A 618 2.98 -20.89 -23.76
CA ALA A 618 3.91 -20.77 -22.63
C ALA A 618 5.05 -19.79 -22.95
N GLY A 619 5.09 -18.65 -22.24
CA GLY A 619 6.09 -17.59 -22.36
C GLY A 619 6.36 -16.92 -21.01
N ASN A 620 7.24 -15.90 -20.98
CA ASN A 620 7.75 -15.31 -19.74
C ASN A 620 6.63 -14.73 -18.85
N TYR A 621 6.49 -15.31 -17.66
CA TYR A 621 5.16 -15.70 -17.20
C TYR A 621 4.26 -14.58 -16.68
N LEU A 622 4.79 -13.61 -15.93
CA LEU A 622 3.94 -12.59 -15.29
C LEU A 622 3.88 -11.27 -16.09
N ARG A 623 5.00 -10.76 -16.63
CA ARG A 623 5.01 -9.41 -17.25
C ARG A 623 4.35 -9.32 -18.62
N ASP A 624 4.56 -10.32 -19.46
CA ASP A 624 3.93 -10.36 -20.78
C ASP A 624 2.44 -10.66 -20.61
N ASN A 625 2.11 -11.58 -19.72
CA ASN A 625 0.73 -12.02 -19.50
C ASN A 625 -0.10 -10.93 -18.81
N ALA A 626 0.42 -10.23 -17.79
CA ALA A 626 -0.27 -9.10 -17.13
C ALA A 626 -0.45 -7.84 -18.01
N ARG A 627 -0.16 -7.94 -19.31
CA ARG A 627 -0.41 -6.92 -20.34
C ARG A 627 -1.29 -7.42 -21.51
N ARG A 628 -1.59 -8.71 -21.56
CA ARG A 628 -2.35 -9.38 -22.63
C ARG A 628 -3.76 -9.70 -22.16
N THR A 629 -4.73 -9.76 -23.07
CA THR A 629 -6.10 -10.12 -22.71
C THR A 629 -6.15 -11.55 -22.14
N ALA A 630 -6.64 -11.71 -20.91
CA ALA A 630 -6.84 -13.01 -20.29
C ALA A 630 -8.32 -13.38 -20.32
N ARG A 631 -8.66 -14.56 -20.84
CA ARG A 631 -9.99 -15.18 -20.72
C ARG A 631 -9.71 -16.61 -20.29
N GLN A 632 -9.92 -16.92 -19.02
CA GLN A 632 -9.55 -18.20 -18.42
C GLN A 632 -10.74 -18.85 -17.72
N MET A 633 -10.72 -20.17 -17.58
CA MET A 633 -11.72 -20.93 -16.84
C MET A 633 -11.07 -22.03 -16.01
N LEU A 634 -11.61 -22.27 -14.80
CA LEU A 634 -11.33 -23.39 -13.90
C LEU A 634 -12.66 -24.08 -13.55
N THR A 635 -12.82 -25.35 -13.86
CA THR A 635 -14.01 -26.16 -13.52
C THR A 635 -13.69 -27.15 -12.41
N ALA A 636 -14.68 -27.52 -11.61
CA ALA A 636 -14.54 -28.53 -10.57
C ALA A 636 -14.54 -29.97 -11.12
N GLY A 637 -15.45 -30.28 -12.03
CA GLY A 637 -15.60 -31.60 -12.65
C GLY A 637 -15.26 -31.62 -14.15
N GLY A 638 -15.05 -32.83 -14.66
CA GLY A 638 -15.09 -33.18 -16.07
C GLY A 638 -16.48 -33.70 -16.51
N ALA A 639 -16.50 -34.45 -17.61
CA ALA A 639 -17.70 -35.15 -18.08
C ALA A 639 -18.27 -36.05 -16.97
N ASP A 640 -19.59 -36.05 -16.81
CA ASP A 640 -20.34 -36.96 -15.92
C ASP A 640 -19.92 -36.94 -14.44
N GLN A 641 -19.22 -35.89 -13.98
CA GLN A 641 -18.82 -35.70 -12.58
C GLN A 641 -19.69 -34.64 -11.90
N GLU A 642 -20.54 -35.07 -10.96
CA GLU A 642 -21.34 -34.18 -10.10
C GLU A 642 -20.48 -33.44 -9.06
N VAL A 643 -21.04 -32.37 -8.49
CA VAL A 643 -20.40 -31.56 -7.43
C VAL A 643 -20.32 -32.35 -6.12
N ALA A 644 -19.15 -32.38 -5.49
CA ALA A 644 -18.95 -32.97 -4.16
C ALA A 644 -19.49 -32.03 -3.05
N ASP A 645 -20.82 -31.98 -2.95
CA ASP A 645 -21.64 -31.21 -2.01
C ASP A 645 -21.63 -31.84 -0.58
N ASP A 646 -20.44 -32.19 -0.10
CA ASP A 646 -20.18 -32.86 1.20
C ASP A 646 -18.86 -32.41 1.89
N GLY A 647 -18.34 -31.24 1.52
CA GLY A 647 -17.11 -30.66 2.08
C GLY A 647 -17.25 -30.06 3.50
N PRO A 648 -16.13 -29.58 4.09
CA PRO A 648 -16.11 -29.09 5.45
C PRO A 648 -16.86 -27.78 5.65
N ASP A 649 -17.30 -27.56 6.89
CA ASP A 649 -17.93 -26.33 7.39
C ASP A 649 -19.14 -25.79 6.59
N GLY A 650 -19.69 -26.61 5.68
CA GLY A 650 -20.87 -26.29 4.86
C GLY A 650 -20.55 -25.86 3.42
N HIS A 651 -19.42 -26.32 2.87
CA HIS A 651 -18.95 -26.04 1.51
C HIS A 651 -18.92 -27.28 0.61
N SER A 652 -18.83 -27.11 -0.71
CA SER A 652 -18.34 -28.21 -1.57
C SER A 652 -16.84 -28.48 -1.34
N VAL A 653 -16.37 -29.68 -1.69
CA VAL A 653 -14.93 -30.02 -1.62
C VAL A 653 -14.08 -29.14 -2.54
N PHE A 654 -14.62 -28.72 -3.69
CA PHE A 654 -13.94 -27.80 -4.59
C PHE A 654 -13.92 -26.39 -4.01
N THR A 655 -15.05 -25.85 -3.55
CA THR A 655 -15.13 -24.50 -3.00
C THR A 655 -14.31 -24.35 -1.73
N TRP A 656 -14.32 -25.35 -0.85
CA TRP A 656 -13.43 -25.40 0.31
C TRP A 656 -11.97 -25.20 -0.12
N THR A 657 -11.53 -25.98 -1.10
CA THR A 657 -10.15 -25.94 -1.60
C THR A 657 -9.84 -24.60 -2.29
N LEU A 658 -10.76 -24.08 -3.11
CA LEU A 658 -10.67 -22.76 -3.73
C LEU A 658 -10.49 -21.65 -2.68
N LEU A 659 -11.29 -21.67 -1.60
CA LEU A 659 -11.21 -20.72 -0.50
C LEU A 659 -9.88 -20.84 0.26
N GLN A 660 -9.34 -22.05 0.47
CA GLN A 660 -7.97 -22.22 1.02
C GLN A 660 -6.90 -21.62 0.08
N GLY A 661 -7.05 -21.78 -1.23
CA GLY A 661 -6.15 -21.22 -2.24
C GLY A 661 -6.15 -19.69 -2.23
N LEU A 662 -7.34 -19.09 -2.36
CA LEU A 662 -7.58 -17.65 -2.23
C LEU A 662 -7.19 -17.09 -0.85
N ALA A 663 -7.18 -17.94 0.19
CA ALA A 663 -6.67 -17.62 1.52
C ALA A 663 -5.12 -17.67 1.63
N GLY A 664 -4.41 -17.74 0.50
CA GLY A 664 -2.96 -17.61 0.41
C GLY A 664 -2.20 -18.91 0.17
N LYS A 665 -2.84 -20.10 0.25
CA LYS A 665 -2.15 -21.35 -0.09
C LYS A 665 -1.84 -21.48 -1.59
N ALA A 666 -2.49 -20.68 -2.43
CA ALA A 666 -2.20 -20.59 -3.86
C ALA A 666 -1.17 -19.49 -4.23
N ASP A 667 -0.60 -18.75 -3.27
CA ASP A 667 0.65 -18.00 -3.50
C ASP A 667 1.82 -19.01 -3.48
N LEU A 668 1.86 -19.86 -4.51
CA LEU A 668 2.78 -20.99 -4.60
C LEU A 668 4.24 -20.53 -4.75
N ASN A 669 4.45 -19.34 -5.29
CA ASN A 669 5.77 -18.79 -5.51
C ASN A 669 6.24 -17.90 -4.33
N GLY A 670 5.35 -17.20 -3.65
CA GLY A 670 5.68 -16.32 -2.52
C GLY A 670 6.03 -14.90 -2.95
N ASP A 671 5.29 -14.31 -3.89
CA ASP A 671 5.43 -12.88 -4.26
C ASP A 671 4.32 -11.98 -3.67
N GLY A 672 3.28 -12.56 -3.08
CA GLY A 672 2.10 -11.86 -2.55
C GLY A 672 0.94 -11.78 -3.54
N LEU A 673 1.03 -12.47 -4.67
CA LEU A 673 -0.02 -12.58 -5.69
C LEU A 673 -0.58 -14.01 -5.71
N ILE A 674 -1.71 -14.17 -6.40
CA ILE A 674 -2.20 -15.48 -6.82
C ILE A 674 -2.64 -15.33 -8.28
N THR A 675 -1.91 -15.94 -9.22
CA THR A 675 -2.43 -16.07 -10.60
C THR A 675 -3.57 -17.08 -10.66
N ALA A 676 -4.47 -16.97 -11.65
CA ALA A 676 -5.47 -18.01 -11.89
C ALA A 676 -4.81 -19.37 -12.22
N THR A 677 -3.61 -19.36 -12.79
CA THR A 677 -2.85 -20.59 -13.06
C THR A 677 -2.17 -21.18 -11.83
N GLU A 678 -1.69 -20.39 -10.86
CA GLU A 678 -1.25 -20.91 -9.55
C GLU A 678 -2.43 -21.44 -8.74
N LEU A 679 -3.57 -20.74 -8.78
CA LEU A 679 -4.80 -21.23 -8.16
C LEU A 679 -5.26 -22.55 -8.79
N ALA A 680 -5.13 -22.73 -10.12
CA ALA A 680 -5.37 -24.01 -10.76
C ALA A 680 -4.33 -25.08 -10.38
N ALA A 681 -3.04 -24.73 -10.30
CA ALA A 681 -1.96 -25.63 -9.89
C ALA A 681 -2.07 -26.08 -8.42
N TYR A 682 -2.71 -25.27 -7.57
CA TYR A 682 -3.06 -25.62 -6.19
C TYR A 682 -4.36 -26.44 -6.12
N VAL A 683 -5.48 -25.92 -6.65
CA VAL A 683 -6.82 -26.52 -6.50
C VAL A 683 -6.96 -27.86 -7.23
N ALA A 684 -6.43 -27.99 -8.46
CA ALA A 684 -6.67 -29.18 -9.27
C ALA A 684 -6.10 -30.48 -8.69
N PRO A 685 -4.79 -30.58 -8.34
CA PRO A 685 -4.27 -31.80 -7.70
C PRO A 685 -4.83 -32.01 -6.29
N ALA A 686 -5.10 -30.93 -5.56
CA ALA A 686 -5.69 -31.00 -4.23
C ALA A 686 -7.06 -31.68 -4.24
N VAL A 687 -8.02 -31.18 -5.04
CA VAL A 687 -9.38 -31.75 -5.15
C VAL A 687 -9.32 -33.17 -5.71
N ALA A 688 -8.53 -33.44 -6.75
CA ALA A 688 -8.41 -34.77 -7.35
C ALA A 688 -7.73 -35.81 -6.42
N SER A 689 -7.10 -35.39 -5.31
CA SER A 689 -6.55 -36.28 -4.29
C SER A 689 -7.56 -36.66 -3.18
N VAL A 690 -8.69 -35.94 -3.10
CA VAL A 690 -9.68 -36.09 -2.01
C VAL A 690 -11.11 -36.37 -2.50
N SER A 691 -11.40 -36.11 -3.77
CA SER A 691 -12.70 -36.26 -4.44
C SER A 691 -12.56 -37.13 -5.70
N LEU A 692 -13.68 -37.56 -6.28
CA LEU A 692 -13.73 -38.15 -7.64
C LEU A 692 -13.71 -37.08 -8.74
N GLN A 693 -13.90 -35.82 -8.37
CA GLN A 693 -13.80 -34.65 -9.26
C GLN A 693 -12.38 -34.49 -9.81
N THR A 694 -12.27 -34.22 -11.11
CA THR A 694 -11.00 -33.89 -11.78
C THR A 694 -11.08 -32.47 -12.37
N PRO A 695 -10.65 -31.44 -11.61
CA PRO A 695 -10.70 -30.07 -12.08
C PRO A 695 -9.94 -29.83 -13.37
N SER A 696 -10.51 -29.00 -14.24
CA SER A 696 -9.97 -28.68 -15.56
C SER A 696 -9.75 -27.17 -15.71
N PHE A 697 -8.64 -26.78 -16.33
CA PHE A 697 -8.24 -25.37 -16.48
C PHE A 697 -8.01 -25.01 -17.96
N GLY A 698 -8.10 -23.74 -18.34
CA GLY A 698 -7.62 -23.32 -19.66
C GLY A 698 -8.00 -21.92 -20.09
N SER A 699 -7.53 -21.53 -21.28
CA SER A 699 -7.88 -20.28 -21.93
C SER A 699 -9.10 -20.43 -22.85
N LEU A 700 -10.03 -19.49 -22.77
CA LEU A 700 -11.17 -19.35 -23.68
C LEU A 700 -10.79 -18.51 -24.93
N PRO A 701 -11.64 -18.51 -25.99
CA PRO A 701 -11.57 -17.51 -27.06
C PRO A 701 -11.46 -16.07 -26.55
N GLY A 702 -10.91 -15.18 -27.37
CA GLY A 702 -10.51 -13.83 -26.96
C GLY A 702 -9.26 -13.74 -26.08
N SER A 703 -8.77 -14.83 -25.48
CA SER A 703 -7.50 -14.79 -24.74
C SER A 703 -6.28 -14.66 -25.67
N GLN A 704 -5.37 -13.79 -25.28
CA GLN A 704 -4.08 -13.53 -25.93
C GLN A 704 -2.90 -14.14 -25.14
N GLY A 705 -3.19 -15.05 -24.20
CA GLY A 705 -2.19 -15.54 -23.23
C GLY A 705 -1.87 -14.50 -22.16
N GLY A 706 -2.89 -13.80 -21.64
CA GLY A 706 -2.81 -13.14 -20.34
C GLY A 706 -3.13 -14.11 -19.19
N ASP A 707 -2.88 -13.68 -17.95
CA ASP A 707 -3.24 -14.44 -16.74
C ASP A 707 -3.91 -13.52 -15.72
N PHE A 708 -5.05 -13.94 -15.18
CA PHE A 708 -5.77 -13.24 -14.12
C PHE A 708 -4.96 -13.29 -12.81
N VAL A 709 -5.06 -12.23 -12.01
CA VAL A 709 -4.25 -12.04 -10.79
C VAL A 709 -5.13 -11.54 -9.65
N PHE A 710 -5.02 -12.18 -8.49
CA PHE A 710 -5.42 -11.63 -7.19
C PHE A 710 -4.19 -11.06 -6.48
N GLU A 711 -4.37 -9.98 -5.73
CA GLU A 711 -3.32 -9.40 -4.87
C GLU A 711 -3.69 -9.72 -3.42
N LEU A 712 -2.75 -10.23 -2.62
CA LEU A 712 -2.96 -10.43 -1.19
C LEU A 712 -2.58 -9.13 -0.47
N PRO A 713 -3.54 -8.39 0.13
CA PRO A 713 -3.19 -7.24 0.96
C PRO A 713 -2.42 -7.71 2.18
N ALA A 714 -1.53 -6.86 2.69
CA ALA A 714 -0.84 -7.10 3.95
C ALA A 714 -1.88 -7.29 5.07
N GLN A 715 -2.09 -8.54 5.50
CA GLN A 715 -3.20 -8.88 6.38
C GLN A 715 -3.04 -8.16 7.71
N GLN A 716 -4.04 -7.36 8.10
CA GLN A 716 -4.17 -6.79 9.44
C GLN A 716 -4.88 -7.74 10.43
N GLU A 717 -5.24 -8.96 9.98
CA GLU A 717 -5.87 -9.97 10.82
C GLU A 717 -4.92 -10.39 11.96
N PHE A 718 -5.39 -10.22 13.20
CA PHE A 718 -4.70 -10.64 14.40
C PHE A 718 -5.48 -11.75 15.10
N ILE A 719 -4.78 -12.56 15.89
CA ILE A 719 -5.43 -13.63 16.66
C ILE A 719 -6.02 -13.02 17.96
N SER A 720 -7.26 -13.39 18.26
CA SER A 720 -7.98 -13.08 19.50
C SER A 720 -8.66 -14.33 20.08
N GLY A 721 -9.36 -14.18 21.20
CA GLY A 721 -10.22 -15.23 21.77
C GLY A 721 -11.30 -15.74 20.80
N ASP A 722 -11.75 -14.86 19.89
CA ASP A 722 -12.85 -15.06 18.94
C ASP A 722 -12.38 -15.65 17.59
N THR A 723 -11.07 -15.80 17.36
CA THR A 723 -10.55 -16.36 16.11
C THR A 723 -10.96 -17.83 15.97
N THR A 724 -12.00 -18.08 15.17
CA THR A 724 -12.52 -19.41 14.85
C THR A 724 -11.41 -20.34 14.39
N GLN A 725 -11.29 -21.49 15.05
CA GLN A 725 -10.40 -22.57 14.65
C GLN A 725 -11.19 -23.68 13.96
N LEU A 726 -10.56 -24.34 12.99
CA LEU A 726 -11.22 -25.27 12.10
C LEU A 726 -11.77 -26.52 12.81
N GLY A 727 -12.86 -27.06 12.24
CA GLY A 727 -13.44 -28.34 12.64
C GLY A 727 -12.50 -29.53 12.36
N GLY A 728 -12.75 -30.67 13.02
CA GLY A 728 -11.92 -31.87 12.82
C GLY A 728 -11.93 -32.38 11.38
N ALA A 729 -13.06 -32.25 10.68
CA ALA A 729 -13.19 -32.58 9.26
C ALA A 729 -12.39 -31.63 8.37
N ALA A 730 -12.47 -30.31 8.60
CA ALA A 730 -11.71 -29.29 7.90
C ALA A 730 -10.19 -29.48 8.06
N ILE A 731 -9.71 -29.75 9.29
CA ILE A 731 -8.29 -30.06 9.55
C ILE A 731 -7.87 -31.36 8.82
N ALA A 732 -8.69 -32.41 8.87
CA ALA A 732 -8.40 -33.67 8.20
C ALA A 732 -8.38 -33.56 6.66
N LEU A 733 -9.23 -32.70 6.08
CA LEU A 733 -9.21 -32.42 4.64
C LEU A 733 -8.01 -31.56 4.25
N ASN A 734 -7.72 -30.48 5.00
CA ASN A 734 -6.55 -29.65 4.79
C ASN A 734 -5.24 -30.44 4.86
N ALA A 735 -5.14 -31.43 5.75
CA ALA A 735 -3.97 -32.32 5.85
C ALA A 735 -3.80 -33.23 4.62
N LYS A 736 -4.90 -33.65 3.97
CA LYS A 736 -4.84 -34.39 2.68
C LYS A 736 -4.46 -33.46 1.54
N ILE A 737 -5.09 -32.29 1.46
CA ILE A 737 -4.80 -31.24 0.46
C ILE A 737 -3.30 -30.88 0.50
N ALA A 738 -2.74 -30.64 1.68
CA ALA A 738 -1.31 -30.34 1.85
C ALA A 738 -0.36 -31.49 1.46
N ALA A 739 -0.84 -32.74 1.43
CA ALA A 739 -0.07 -33.87 0.91
C ALA A 739 -0.10 -33.97 -0.64
N ALA A 740 -0.96 -33.18 -1.29
CA ALA A 740 -1.07 -33.05 -2.76
C ALA A 740 -0.60 -31.66 -3.28
N GLU A 741 -0.18 -30.75 -2.39
CA GLU A 741 0.45 -29.48 -2.76
C GLU A 741 1.75 -29.71 -3.57
N PRO A 742 2.02 -28.89 -4.61
CA PRO A 742 3.17 -29.12 -5.49
C PRO A 742 4.49 -28.85 -4.78
N ALA A 743 5.41 -29.83 -4.84
CA ALA A 743 6.68 -29.78 -4.13
C ALA A 743 7.53 -28.55 -4.53
N VAL A 744 7.78 -27.65 -3.57
CA VAL A 744 8.68 -26.51 -3.71
C VAL A 744 10.13 -26.98 -3.58
N GLN A 745 10.88 -26.95 -4.68
CA GLN A 745 12.30 -27.28 -4.68
C GLN A 745 13.12 -26.08 -4.18
N PRO A 746 13.98 -26.25 -3.16
CA PRO A 746 14.81 -25.16 -2.65
C PRO A 746 15.80 -24.71 -3.72
N GLY A 747 15.88 -23.39 -3.93
CA GLY A 747 16.81 -22.78 -4.87
C GLY A 747 18.27 -23.00 -4.45
N ALA A 748 19.15 -23.14 -5.44
CA ALA A 748 20.60 -23.01 -5.20
C ALA A 748 20.92 -21.58 -4.69
N PRO A 749 22.02 -21.36 -3.95
CA PRO A 749 22.38 -20.02 -3.46
C PRO A 749 22.37 -18.97 -4.59
N GLY A 750 21.61 -17.89 -4.38
CA GLY A 750 21.40 -16.85 -5.40
C GLY A 750 20.35 -17.17 -6.48
N ARG A 751 19.55 -18.24 -6.32
CA ARG A 751 18.37 -18.52 -7.14
C ARG A 751 17.13 -18.70 -6.26
N PRO A 752 15.94 -18.28 -6.71
CA PRO A 752 14.71 -18.55 -5.98
C PRO A 752 14.38 -20.04 -5.94
N ALA A 753 13.48 -20.41 -5.01
CA ALA A 753 12.84 -21.72 -5.02
C ALA A 753 11.96 -21.89 -6.28
N GLN A 754 11.69 -23.14 -6.65
CA GLN A 754 10.88 -23.46 -7.83
C GLN A 754 9.82 -24.52 -7.49
N VAL A 755 8.56 -24.17 -7.74
CA VAL A 755 7.43 -25.09 -7.64
C VAL A 755 7.56 -26.16 -8.73
N ALA A 756 7.40 -27.43 -8.38
CA ALA A 756 7.38 -28.51 -9.36
C ALA A 756 6.23 -28.32 -10.39
N PRO A 757 6.45 -28.59 -11.69
CA PRO A 757 5.37 -28.53 -12.68
C PRO A 757 4.22 -29.47 -12.35
N VAL A 758 2.99 -28.98 -12.46
CA VAL A 758 1.76 -29.73 -12.13
C VAL A 758 1.09 -30.20 -13.41
N VAL A 759 0.66 -31.46 -13.47
CA VAL A 759 -0.21 -31.95 -14.54
C VAL A 759 -1.66 -31.79 -14.11
N VAL A 760 -2.45 -31.10 -14.91
CA VAL A 760 -3.90 -30.93 -14.72
C VAL A 760 -4.63 -31.24 -16.03
N LYS A 761 -5.96 -31.27 -16.00
CA LYS A 761 -6.77 -31.38 -17.22
C LYS A 761 -6.94 -30.04 -17.92
N ASP A 762 -6.96 -30.05 -19.25
CA ASP A 762 -7.49 -28.94 -20.05
C ASP A 762 -9.01 -29.04 -20.23
N LEU A 763 -9.67 -28.00 -20.75
CA LEU A 763 -11.14 -28.01 -20.95
C LEU A 763 -11.60 -28.95 -22.10
N ALA A 764 -10.67 -29.74 -22.67
CA ALA A 764 -10.91 -30.84 -23.60
C ALA A 764 -10.50 -32.22 -22.99
N GLY A 765 -10.25 -32.28 -21.67
CA GLY A 765 -9.93 -33.50 -20.91
C GLY A 765 -8.51 -34.04 -21.11
N GLN A 766 -7.65 -33.33 -21.83
CA GLN A 766 -6.27 -33.73 -22.10
C GLN A 766 -5.33 -33.31 -20.96
N ASP A 767 -4.19 -33.98 -20.84
CA ASP A 767 -3.18 -33.62 -19.83
C ASP A 767 -2.38 -32.40 -20.28
N GLN A 768 -2.41 -31.33 -19.49
CA GLN A 768 -1.56 -30.14 -19.68
C GLN A 768 -0.61 -29.97 -18.49
N THR A 769 0.65 -29.61 -18.78
CA THR A 769 1.65 -29.30 -17.75
C THR A 769 1.64 -27.80 -17.45
N ILE A 770 1.06 -27.44 -16.32
CA ILE A 770 1.20 -26.10 -15.73
C ILE A 770 2.59 -25.96 -15.11
N LYS A 771 3.15 -24.76 -15.22
CA LYS A 771 4.29 -24.30 -14.43
C LYS A 771 3.87 -23.02 -13.73
N ALA A 772 4.02 -22.97 -12.41
CA ALA A 772 3.88 -21.73 -11.66
C ALA A 772 4.97 -20.71 -12.11
N PRO A 773 4.77 -19.40 -11.84
CA PRO A 773 5.76 -18.37 -12.10
C PRO A 773 7.13 -18.67 -11.46
N VAL A 774 8.18 -18.12 -12.07
CA VAL A 774 9.49 -18.06 -11.42
C VAL A 774 9.59 -16.75 -10.65
N LEU A 775 9.50 -16.87 -9.32
CA LEU A 775 9.81 -15.89 -8.28
C LEU A 775 10.76 -14.75 -8.70
N ALA A 776 10.36 -13.53 -8.37
CA ALA A 776 11.29 -12.47 -7.98
C ALA A 776 11.47 -12.51 -6.46
N ALA A 777 12.66 -12.21 -5.92
CA ALA A 777 12.87 -12.28 -4.48
C ALA A 777 11.96 -11.26 -3.74
N PRO A 778 11.09 -11.69 -2.80
CA PRO A 778 10.23 -10.78 -2.06
C PRO A 778 11.05 -9.86 -1.16
N SER A 779 10.56 -8.63 -0.93
CA SER A 779 11.14 -7.74 0.08
C SER A 779 11.03 -8.37 1.48
N LEU A 780 11.90 -7.96 2.43
CA LEU A 780 11.82 -8.42 3.83
C LEU A 780 10.43 -8.17 4.44
N ARG A 781 9.74 -7.11 4.00
CA ARG A 781 8.36 -6.77 4.38
C ARG A 781 7.34 -7.81 3.88
N GLN A 782 7.41 -8.18 2.60
CA GLN A 782 6.55 -9.22 2.02
C GLN A 782 6.85 -10.60 2.65
N ALA A 783 8.12 -10.97 2.78
CA ALA A 783 8.54 -12.22 3.38
C ALA A 783 8.11 -12.33 4.86
N ALA A 784 8.18 -11.23 5.62
CA ALA A 784 7.66 -11.18 6.99
C ALA A 784 6.14 -11.34 7.05
N GLN A 785 5.39 -10.69 6.15
CA GLN A 785 3.94 -10.83 6.04
C GLN A 785 3.55 -12.29 5.71
N GLN A 786 4.18 -12.91 4.70
CA GLN A 786 3.95 -14.31 4.33
C GLN A 786 4.32 -15.29 5.45
N ALA A 787 5.30 -14.97 6.29
CA ALA A 787 5.60 -15.75 7.50
C ALA A 787 4.51 -15.60 8.58
N ASN A 788 3.98 -14.38 8.78
CA ASN A 788 2.82 -14.15 9.65
C ASN A 788 1.56 -14.89 9.15
N ASP A 789 1.26 -14.81 7.85
CA ASP A 789 0.00 -15.31 7.29
C ASP A 789 -0.03 -16.85 7.26
N ARG A 790 1.11 -17.49 7.01
CA ARG A 790 1.30 -18.94 7.26
C ARG A 790 1.13 -19.29 8.73
N GLY A 791 1.56 -18.41 9.65
CA GLY A 791 1.33 -18.55 11.09
C GLY A 791 -0.15 -18.47 11.49
N LEU A 792 -0.90 -17.52 10.92
CA LEU A 792 -2.36 -17.38 11.12
C LEU A 792 -3.11 -18.63 10.66
N LEU A 793 -2.75 -19.14 9.49
CA LEU A 793 -3.32 -20.35 8.89
C LEU A 793 -3.03 -21.60 9.73
N ALA A 794 -1.77 -21.81 10.14
CA ALA A 794 -1.39 -22.89 11.04
C ALA A 794 -2.13 -22.81 12.40
N TYR A 795 -2.33 -21.61 12.95
CA TYR A 795 -3.12 -21.40 14.16
C TYR A 795 -4.59 -21.80 13.99
N LYS A 796 -5.22 -21.43 12.85
CA LYS A 796 -6.60 -21.83 12.52
C LYS A 796 -6.73 -23.35 12.37
N GLU A 797 -5.71 -24.02 11.83
CA GLU A 797 -5.56 -25.48 11.78
C GLU A 797 -5.16 -26.13 13.13
N LYS A 798 -5.03 -25.37 14.22
CA LYS A 798 -4.59 -25.82 15.57
C LYS A 798 -3.15 -26.36 15.64
N ARG A 799 -2.35 -26.10 14.61
CA ARG A 799 -0.93 -26.49 14.48
C ARG A 799 -0.03 -25.47 15.18
N TYR A 800 -0.14 -25.39 16.50
CA TYR A 800 0.50 -24.32 17.30
C TYR A 800 2.02 -24.23 17.14
N ALA A 801 2.73 -25.33 16.90
CA ALA A 801 4.18 -25.32 16.67
C ALA A 801 4.56 -24.68 15.31
N ASP A 802 3.78 -24.96 14.26
CA ASP A 802 3.98 -24.35 12.94
C ASP A 802 3.59 -22.86 12.97
N ALA A 803 2.57 -22.50 13.76
CA ALA A 803 2.20 -21.11 14.02
C ALA A 803 3.31 -20.34 14.76
N GLU A 804 3.87 -20.93 15.82
CA GLU A 804 5.01 -20.40 16.58
C GLU A 804 6.21 -20.16 15.66
N ALA A 805 6.53 -21.12 14.77
CA ALA A 805 7.59 -20.99 13.78
C ALA A 805 7.32 -19.86 12.76
N GLY A 806 6.10 -19.76 12.23
CA GLY A 806 5.70 -18.72 11.26
C GLY A 806 5.86 -17.30 11.81
N PHE A 807 5.28 -17.01 12.98
CA PHE A 807 5.42 -15.68 13.59
C PHE A 807 6.85 -15.39 14.05
N THR A 808 7.59 -16.41 14.50
CA THR A 808 9.02 -16.24 14.85
C THR A 808 9.86 -15.88 13.62
N GLU A 809 9.60 -16.48 12.46
CA GLU A 809 10.28 -16.13 11.21
C GLU A 809 9.91 -14.71 10.73
N ALA A 810 8.62 -14.34 10.85
CA ALA A 810 8.17 -12.98 10.56
C ALA A 810 8.94 -11.92 11.37
N LEU A 811 9.21 -12.20 12.65
CA LEU A 811 9.94 -11.31 13.57
C LEU A 811 11.46 -11.32 13.36
N LYS A 812 12.06 -12.35 12.75
CA LYS A 812 13.46 -12.31 12.29
C LYS A 812 13.61 -11.39 11.08
N LEU A 813 12.67 -11.50 10.13
CA LEU A 813 12.65 -10.73 8.89
C LEU A 813 12.25 -9.27 9.14
N ARG A 814 11.42 -9.03 10.17
CA ARG A 814 10.94 -7.70 10.58
C ARG A 814 10.78 -7.62 12.11
N PRO A 815 11.83 -7.21 12.85
CA PRO A 815 11.78 -7.12 14.32
C PRO A 815 10.74 -6.14 14.87
N ASP A 816 10.34 -5.15 14.08
CA ASP A 816 9.32 -4.14 14.39
C ASP A 816 7.87 -4.61 14.17
N PHE A 817 7.64 -5.87 13.78
CA PHE A 817 6.31 -6.35 13.40
C PHE A 817 5.39 -6.65 14.60
N ALA A 818 4.88 -5.59 15.24
CA ALA A 818 3.98 -5.63 16.40
C ALA A 818 2.81 -6.63 16.30
N GLN A 819 2.24 -6.80 15.10
CA GLN A 819 1.16 -7.77 14.86
C GLN A 819 1.63 -9.22 14.96
N ALA A 820 2.79 -9.56 14.37
CA ALA A 820 3.39 -10.88 14.51
C ALA A 820 3.81 -11.14 15.97
N ALA A 821 4.28 -10.13 16.70
CA ALA A 821 4.56 -10.23 18.14
C ALA A 821 3.29 -10.53 18.96
N ASN A 822 2.17 -9.86 18.68
CA ASN A 822 0.87 -10.17 19.29
C ASN A 822 0.42 -11.60 18.95
N ASN A 823 0.48 -11.98 17.67
CA ASN A 823 0.01 -13.29 17.22
C ASN A 823 0.85 -14.42 17.83
N LEU A 824 2.18 -14.23 17.94
CA LEU A 824 3.08 -15.15 18.65
C LEU A 824 2.72 -15.26 20.14
N GLY A 825 2.48 -14.14 20.82
CA GLY A 825 2.00 -14.14 22.21
C GLY A 825 0.68 -14.92 22.37
N PHE A 826 -0.21 -14.85 21.39
CA PHE A 826 -1.48 -15.57 21.42
C PHE A 826 -1.33 -17.07 21.18
N VAL A 827 -0.35 -17.50 20.37
CA VAL A 827 0.06 -18.91 20.29
C VAL A 827 0.53 -19.42 21.66
N TYR A 828 1.40 -18.67 22.35
CA TYR A 828 1.83 -19.04 23.72
C TYR A 828 0.65 -19.07 24.71
N PHE A 829 -0.30 -18.15 24.61
CA PHE A 829 -1.51 -18.13 25.46
C PHE A 829 -2.37 -19.39 25.28
N LYS A 830 -2.57 -19.86 24.04
CA LYS A 830 -3.30 -21.10 23.75
C LYS A 830 -2.50 -22.38 24.04
N GLN A 831 -1.18 -22.28 24.22
CA GLN A 831 -0.33 -23.32 24.80
C GLN A 831 -0.28 -23.27 26.35
N GLU A 832 -1.09 -22.43 27.00
CA GLU A 832 -1.11 -22.18 28.46
C GLU A 832 0.22 -21.63 29.04
N LYS A 833 1.14 -21.19 28.18
CA LYS A 833 2.41 -20.55 28.53
C LYS A 833 2.21 -19.06 28.80
N TYR A 834 1.48 -18.76 29.87
CA TYR A 834 0.95 -17.42 30.14
C TYR A 834 2.04 -16.35 30.40
N ALA A 835 3.19 -16.73 30.96
CA ALA A 835 4.30 -15.80 31.19
C ALA A 835 4.99 -15.40 29.88
N GLU A 836 5.24 -16.36 28.98
CA GLU A 836 5.77 -16.11 27.64
C GLU A 836 4.78 -15.32 26.78
N ALA A 837 3.48 -15.63 26.89
CA ALA A 837 2.41 -14.88 26.25
C ALA A 837 2.42 -13.40 26.68
N ALA A 838 2.40 -13.12 28.00
CA ALA A 838 2.46 -11.77 28.54
C ALA A 838 3.72 -11.02 28.08
N ARG A 839 4.89 -11.68 28.03
CA ARG A 839 6.14 -11.09 27.51
C ARG A 839 6.01 -10.70 26.03
N TRP A 840 5.37 -11.51 25.20
CA TRP A 840 5.18 -11.21 23.78
C TRP A 840 4.11 -10.15 23.53
N PHE A 841 3.04 -10.09 24.34
CA PHE A 841 2.09 -8.97 24.30
C PHE A 841 2.71 -7.66 24.77
N HIS A 842 3.55 -7.68 25.81
CA HIS A 842 4.38 -6.54 26.19
C HIS A 842 5.31 -6.11 25.04
N ASN A 843 5.94 -7.04 24.32
CA ASN A 843 6.74 -6.68 23.14
C ASN A 843 5.88 -6.04 22.04
N ALA A 844 4.69 -6.58 21.76
CA ALA A 844 3.75 -5.97 20.81
C ALA A 844 3.32 -4.54 21.22
N ILE A 845 3.14 -4.28 22.52
CA ILE A 845 2.87 -2.95 23.08
C ILE A 845 4.09 -2.04 22.97
N THR A 846 5.31 -2.55 23.17
CA THR A 846 6.55 -1.76 22.98
C THR A 846 6.76 -1.36 21.52
N LEU A 847 6.34 -2.19 20.57
CA LEU A 847 6.44 -1.93 19.13
C LEU A 847 5.28 -1.08 18.58
N ASP A 848 4.08 -1.21 19.14
CA ASP A 848 2.88 -0.43 18.77
C ASP A 848 2.06 -0.15 20.05
N PRO A 849 2.37 0.94 20.78
CA PRO A 849 1.67 1.26 22.03
C PRO A 849 0.18 1.52 21.83
N SER A 850 -0.23 1.89 20.61
CA SER A 850 -1.62 2.09 20.19
C SER A 850 -2.42 0.79 19.99
N ARG A 851 -1.77 -0.39 19.97
CA ARG A 851 -2.39 -1.69 19.69
C ARG A 851 -3.29 -2.16 20.84
N ALA A 852 -4.51 -1.60 20.91
CA ALA A 852 -5.49 -1.90 21.95
C ALA A 852 -5.62 -3.41 22.25
N ILE A 853 -5.74 -4.27 21.22
CA ILE A 853 -5.89 -5.72 21.41
C ILE A 853 -4.73 -6.38 22.18
N ALA A 854 -3.50 -5.86 22.07
CA ALA A 854 -2.36 -6.40 22.82
C ALA A 854 -2.54 -6.19 24.34
N TYR A 855 -3.24 -5.14 24.78
CA TYR A 855 -3.61 -4.95 26.19
C TYR A 855 -4.73 -5.88 26.64
N LEU A 856 -5.71 -6.19 25.77
CA LEU A 856 -6.75 -7.18 26.07
C LEU A 856 -6.13 -8.57 26.28
N ASN A 857 -5.29 -8.97 25.32
CA ASN A 857 -4.57 -10.23 25.32
C ASN A 857 -3.55 -10.33 26.48
N LEU A 858 -2.86 -9.22 26.81
CA LEU A 858 -2.02 -9.11 28.00
C LEU A 858 -2.82 -9.26 29.29
N GLY A 859 -4.00 -8.63 29.37
CA GLY A 859 -4.91 -8.77 30.51
C GLY A 859 -5.29 -10.22 30.75
N ASP A 860 -5.68 -10.93 29.69
CA ASP A 860 -6.00 -12.36 29.75
C ASP A 860 -4.79 -13.22 30.17
N ALA A 861 -3.60 -12.97 29.61
CA ALA A 861 -2.38 -13.68 29.98
C ALA A 861 -1.99 -13.46 31.45
N LEU A 862 -2.07 -12.22 31.94
CA LEU A 862 -1.78 -11.89 33.34
C LEU A 862 -2.81 -12.50 34.28
N ALA A 863 -4.11 -12.41 33.96
CA ALA A 863 -5.19 -12.99 34.76
C ALA A 863 -5.06 -14.52 34.88
N LYS A 864 -4.69 -15.21 33.78
CA LYS A 864 -4.43 -16.65 33.76
C LYS A 864 -3.10 -17.02 34.43
N GLY A 865 -2.09 -16.17 34.35
CA GLY A 865 -0.82 -16.30 35.06
C GLY A 865 -0.89 -16.01 36.57
N GLY A 866 -2.04 -15.55 37.08
CA GLY A 866 -2.27 -15.25 38.50
C GLY A 866 -2.02 -13.79 38.90
N ASP A 867 -1.58 -12.94 37.98
CA ASP A 867 -1.38 -11.51 38.21
C ASP A 867 -2.66 -10.71 37.94
N ALA A 868 -3.63 -10.88 38.84
CA ALA A 868 -4.91 -10.19 38.78
C ALA A 868 -4.82 -8.66 39.05
N ALA A 869 -3.64 -8.14 39.39
CA ALA A 869 -3.41 -6.71 39.57
C ALA A 869 -3.11 -6.05 38.21
N HIS A 870 -1.99 -6.43 37.59
CA HIS A 870 -1.60 -5.86 36.30
C HIS A 870 -2.58 -6.23 35.17
N ALA A 871 -3.27 -7.38 35.29
CA ALA A 871 -4.36 -7.73 34.37
C ALA A 871 -5.46 -6.66 34.31
N LYS A 872 -5.87 -6.12 35.47
CA LYS A 872 -6.91 -5.07 35.53
C LYS A 872 -6.44 -3.76 34.92
N ASP A 873 -5.16 -3.43 35.04
CA ASP A 873 -4.63 -2.21 34.43
C ASP A 873 -4.53 -2.35 32.90
N ALA A 874 -4.18 -3.54 32.40
CA ALA A 874 -4.25 -3.85 30.97
C ALA A 874 -5.70 -3.79 30.42
N TYR A 875 -6.69 -4.37 31.11
CA TYR A 875 -8.10 -4.28 30.71
C TYR A 875 -8.65 -2.84 30.72
N LYS A 876 -8.25 -2.00 31.68
CA LYS A 876 -8.57 -0.56 31.67
C LYS A 876 -7.98 0.12 30.43
N THR A 877 -6.68 -0.07 30.17
CA THR A 877 -6.01 0.54 29.01
C THR A 877 -6.66 0.11 27.69
N TYR A 878 -7.05 -1.17 27.56
CA TYR A 878 -7.85 -1.63 26.42
C TYR A 878 -9.17 -0.86 26.28
N LEU A 879 -9.95 -0.75 27.35
CA LEU A 879 -11.24 -0.03 27.34
C LEU A 879 -11.08 1.46 27.03
N GLU A 880 -9.95 2.07 27.38
CA GLU A 880 -9.68 3.48 27.10
C GLU A 880 -9.16 3.74 25.68
N LEU A 881 -8.55 2.75 25.03
CA LEU A 881 -8.13 2.82 23.62
C LEU A 881 -9.25 2.34 22.66
N ALA A 882 -10.09 1.41 23.10
CA ALA A 882 -11.16 0.78 22.32
C ALA A 882 -12.48 0.62 23.12
N PRO A 883 -13.11 1.72 23.60
CA PRO A 883 -14.34 1.67 24.43
C PRO A 883 -15.58 1.08 23.74
N LYS A 884 -15.50 0.82 22.44
CA LYS A 884 -16.51 0.14 21.61
C LYS A 884 -15.90 -0.99 20.74
N GLY A 885 -14.73 -1.52 21.13
CA GLY A 885 -14.14 -2.69 20.48
C GLY A 885 -14.92 -3.98 20.80
N SER A 886 -14.71 -5.04 20.02
CA SER A 886 -15.41 -6.33 20.19
C SER A 886 -15.29 -6.91 21.60
N GLY A 887 -14.10 -6.82 22.20
CA GLY A 887 -13.83 -7.27 23.57
C GLY A 887 -14.25 -6.31 24.68
N ALA A 888 -14.89 -5.17 24.39
CA ALA A 888 -15.16 -4.14 25.40
C ALA A 888 -16.12 -4.61 26.50
N ASP A 889 -17.17 -5.35 26.14
CA ASP A 889 -18.13 -5.86 27.14
C ASP A 889 -17.47 -6.94 28.04
N TYR A 890 -16.64 -7.80 27.44
CA TYR A 890 -15.81 -8.77 28.16
C TYR A 890 -14.79 -8.10 29.10
N ALA A 891 -14.08 -7.05 28.65
CA ALA A 891 -13.11 -6.35 29.49
C ALA A 891 -13.77 -5.66 30.71
N ARG A 892 -14.98 -5.08 30.56
CA ARG A 892 -15.76 -4.57 31.71
C ARG A 892 -16.13 -5.68 32.69
N GLN A 893 -16.49 -6.86 32.17
CA GLN A 893 -16.77 -8.04 33.00
C GLN A 893 -15.55 -8.47 33.83
N GLN A 894 -14.33 -8.45 33.26
CA GLN A 894 -13.10 -8.80 33.99
C GLN A 894 -12.69 -7.75 35.04
N LEU A 895 -13.04 -6.48 34.85
CA LEU A 895 -12.85 -5.45 35.88
C LEU A 895 -13.81 -5.61 37.06
N GLY A 896 -15.05 -6.05 36.78
CA GLY A 896 -16.16 -6.15 37.73
C GLY A 896 -17.23 -5.07 37.55
N ASP A 897 -17.14 -4.26 36.48
CA ASP A 897 -18.02 -3.10 36.22
C ASP A 897 -19.36 -3.49 35.57
N GLY A 898 -19.90 -4.66 35.94
CA GLY A 898 -21.08 -5.27 35.30
C GLY A 898 -22.37 -5.08 36.07
N ALA A 899 -23.02 -3.91 35.94
CA ALA A 899 -24.41 -3.64 36.34
C ALA A 899 -25.04 -2.51 35.49
#